data_AF-A0A6J0YHR2-F1
#
_entry.id   AF-A0A6J0YHR2-F1
#
_cell.length_a   1.000
_cell.length_b   1.000
_cell.length_c   1.000
_cell.angle_alpha   90.00
_cell.angle_beta   90.00
_cell.angle_gamma   90.00
#
_symmetry.space_group_name_H-M   'P 1'
#
loop_
_entity.id
_entity.type
_entity.pdbx_description
1 polymer ?
#
loop_
_entity_poly.entity_id
_entity_poly.type
_entity_poly.pdbx_seq_one_letter_code
_entity_poly.pdbx_strand_id
1 'polypeptide(L)'
;MATMVPPVKLKWLEHLNSSWITEDSESIATREGVAVLYSKLVSNKEVVPLPQQVLCLKGPQLPDFERESLSSDEQDHYLDALLSSQLALAKMVCSDSPFAGALRKRLLVLQRVFYALSNKYHDKGKVKQQQHSPESSSGSADVHSVSERPRSSTDALIEMGVRTGLSLLFALLRQSWMMPVSGPGLSLCNDVIHTAIEVVSSLPPLSLANESKIPPMGLDCLSQVTTFLKGVTIPNSGADTLGRRLASELLLGLAAQRGSLRYLLEWIEMALGASAVVNSMEKNKLPSSQEGMISFDCFMTILMQMRRSLGSSADRSQWREPTRTSDGLCSLYEAALCLFEEVCRMASDYSRTCASPDSIQTGDTPIVSETCEVYVWGSNSSHQLVEGTQEKILQPKLAPSFSDAQTIEAGQYCTFVISTDGSVRACGKGSYGRLGLGDSNNQSTLKKLTFEPHRSIKKVSSSKGSDGHTLAFTTEGEVFSWGDGDYGKLGHGNSSTQKYPKLIQGPLQGKVVVCVSAGYRHSAAVTEDGELYTWGEGDFGRLGHGDSNSRNIPTLVKDISNVGEVSCGSSHTIALSKDGRTVWSFGGGDNGKLGHGDTNRVYKPKVIEALQGMFIRKVCAGSQSSLALTSTGQVYAWGCGACLGCGSSEATALRPKLIEELAATRIVDISIGDSHCLALSHDNEVYAWGNNSMGQCGQGNSTGPITKPKKVSGLDGIAIQQISAGTSHSLAWTALPRDRQVVAWHRPYCVDLEESTFSHLRSFLERYCDKINSEIPPLPFPSSREHHNFLKLCLKLLSNHLALALAGGVATSILGRQAGPLRNLLFRLMDSTVPDEIQEVVIETLSVGATMLLPPLRERMELLHSLLPQGPDRWESLSKGQRMQLDIILTSLQDHTHVASLLGYSSPSDAADLSSVCTGYGNLSDQPYGTQSCHPDTHLAEILMKTLLRNLGFYTVSCPFFVVKEKRRRRKLGLRASLAVQSS
;
A
#
# COMPACT_ATOMS: atom_id res chain seq x y z
N MET A 1 -1.33 -20.96 -38.52
CA MET A 1 -0.25 -21.39 -37.60
C MET A 1 -0.08 -20.27 -36.58
N ALA A 2 -0.44 -20.48 -35.31
CA ALA A 2 -0.35 -19.44 -34.29
C ALA A 2 1.07 -19.31 -33.73
N THR A 3 1.42 -18.11 -33.26
CA THR A 3 2.77 -17.77 -32.77
C THR A 3 3.06 -18.40 -31.41
N MET A 4 3.78 -19.52 -31.40
CA MET A 4 4.53 -19.93 -30.20
C MET A 4 5.66 -18.93 -29.97
N VAL A 5 5.45 -18.02 -29.01
CA VAL A 5 6.49 -17.10 -28.52
C VAL A 5 7.63 -17.94 -27.93
N PRO A 6 8.91 -17.65 -28.25
CA PRO A 6 10.02 -18.43 -27.72
C PRO A 6 10.14 -18.27 -26.19
N PRO A 7 10.61 -19.30 -25.45
CA PRO A 7 10.84 -19.24 -24.00
C PRO A 7 12.12 -18.47 -23.67
N VAL A 8 12.27 -17.29 -24.26
CA VAL A 8 13.48 -16.47 -24.26
C VAL A 8 13.10 -15.01 -24.18
N LYS A 9 13.64 -14.29 -23.19
CA LYS A 9 13.58 -12.83 -23.14
C LYS A 9 14.74 -12.25 -23.96
N LEU A 10 14.40 -11.57 -25.06
CA LEU A 10 15.39 -10.93 -25.94
C LEU A 10 15.71 -9.52 -25.44
N LYS A 11 16.99 -9.16 -25.43
CA LYS A 11 17.49 -7.82 -25.10
C LYS A 11 18.72 -7.50 -25.95
N TRP A 12 18.52 -7.07 -27.19
CA TRP A 12 19.62 -6.68 -28.08
C TRP A 12 20.43 -5.53 -27.47
N LEU A 13 21.76 -5.65 -27.48
CA LEU A 13 22.68 -4.64 -26.96
C LEU A 13 23.33 -3.89 -28.14
N GLU A 14 23.02 -2.59 -28.25
CA GLU A 14 23.40 -1.80 -29.44
C GLU A 14 24.93 -1.69 -29.64
N HIS A 15 25.71 -1.65 -28.56
CA HIS A 15 27.17 -1.63 -28.61
C HIS A 15 27.79 -2.91 -29.21
N LEU A 16 27.04 -4.01 -29.30
CA LEU A 16 27.47 -5.25 -29.94
C LEU A 16 27.08 -5.35 -31.42
N ASN A 17 26.30 -4.38 -31.95
CA ASN A 17 25.86 -4.40 -33.35
C ASN A 17 27.04 -4.50 -34.33
N SER A 18 28.16 -3.83 -34.04
CA SER A 18 29.39 -3.90 -34.84
C SER A 18 29.90 -5.33 -35.04
N SER A 19 29.96 -6.13 -33.97
CA SER A 19 30.37 -7.55 -34.06
C SER A 19 29.34 -8.41 -34.78
N TRP A 20 28.03 -8.14 -34.61
CA TRP A 20 26.97 -8.91 -35.27
C TRP A 20 26.83 -8.58 -36.76
N ILE A 21 27.36 -7.45 -37.22
CA ILE A 21 27.44 -7.05 -38.64
C ILE A 21 28.57 -7.77 -39.38
N THR A 22 29.58 -8.29 -38.67
CA THR A 22 30.75 -8.98 -39.23
C THR A 22 30.68 -10.50 -39.18
N GLU A 23 29.58 -11.08 -38.67
CA GLU A 23 29.39 -12.54 -38.66
C GLU A 23 29.12 -13.08 -40.06
N ASP A 24 29.75 -14.21 -40.41
CA ASP A 24 29.64 -14.79 -41.75
C ASP A 24 28.37 -15.64 -41.93
N SER A 25 27.79 -15.51 -43.12
CA SER A 25 26.68 -16.27 -43.65
C SER A 25 26.90 -17.79 -43.62
N GLU A 26 28.13 -18.28 -43.87
CA GLU A 26 28.44 -19.72 -43.83
C GLU A 26 28.34 -20.27 -42.39
N SER A 27 28.71 -19.47 -41.39
CA SER A 27 28.56 -19.86 -39.97
C SER A 27 27.09 -19.95 -39.54
N ILE A 28 26.19 -19.20 -40.18
CA ILE A 28 24.73 -19.33 -39.98
C ILE A 28 24.15 -20.51 -40.79
N ALA A 29 24.87 -21.01 -41.79
CA ALA A 29 24.44 -22.14 -42.62
C ALA A 29 24.54 -23.49 -41.89
N THR A 30 25.56 -23.68 -41.04
CA THR A 30 25.84 -24.95 -40.35
C THR A 30 25.12 -25.09 -39.00
N ARG A 31 24.91 -26.34 -38.54
CA ARG A 31 24.29 -26.62 -37.23
C ARG A 31 25.20 -26.21 -36.07
N GLU A 32 26.51 -26.33 -36.25
CA GLU A 32 27.53 -26.06 -35.23
C GLU A 32 27.81 -24.55 -35.11
N GLY A 33 27.98 -23.84 -36.23
CA GLY A 33 28.13 -22.38 -36.23
C GLY A 33 26.93 -21.67 -35.60
N VAL A 34 25.69 -22.10 -35.92
CA VAL A 34 24.48 -21.61 -35.24
C VAL A 34 24.49 -21.90 -33.73
N ALA A 35 25.05 -23.03 -33.28
CA ALA A 35 25.16 -23.33 -31.86
C ALA A 35 26.17 -22.41 -31.16
N VAL A 36 27.31 -22.11 -31.80
CA VAL A 36 28.32 -21.16 -31.28
C VAL A 36 27.75 -19.73 -31.23
N LEU A 37 27.11 -19.26 -32.31
CA LEU A 37 26.48 -17.94 -32.37
C LEU A 37 25.32 -17.80 -31.36
N TYR A 38 24.54 -18.86 -31.15
CA TYR A 38 23.51 -18.86 -30.09
C TYR A 38 24.13 -18.83 -28.68
N SER A 39 25.25 -19.53 -28.45
CA SER A 39 25.99 -19.44 -27.19
C SER A 39 26.55 -18.03 -26.94
N LYS A 40 27.03 -17.35 -28.00
CA LYS A 40 27.44 -15.94 -27.96
C LYS A 40 26.28 -15.00 -27.58
N LEU A 41 25.07 -15.23 -28.11
CA LEU A 41 23.87 -14.49 -27.68
C LEU A 41 23.54 -14.68 -26.18
N VAL A 42 23.75 -15.89 -25.64
CA VAL A 42 23.54 -16.20 -24.23
C VAL A 42 24.62 -15.56 -23.35
N SER A 43 25.91 -15.66 -23.72
CA SER A 43 27.01 -15.04 -22.95
C SER A 43 26.89 -13.52 -22.90
N ASN A 44 26.43 -12.89 -23.98
CA ASN A 44 26.18 -11.46 -24.06
C ASN A 44 24.94 -11.00 -23.26
N LYS A 45 24.17 -11.94 -22.68
CA LYS A 45 22.86 -11.71 -22.03
C LYS A 45 21.82 -11.07 -22.97
N GLU A 46 22.01 -11.22 -24.29
CA GLU A 46 21.08 -10.78 -25.32
C GLU A 46 19.91 -11.75 -25.51
N VAL A 47 20.14 -13.02 -25.15
CA VAL A 47 19.17 -14.12 -25.06
C VAL A 47 19.19 -14.61 -23.62
N VAL A 48 18.13 -14.33 -22.86
CA VAL A 48 17.93 -14.90 -21.51
C VAL A 48 16.95 -16.06 -21.61
N PRO A 49 17.39 -17.32 -21.41
CA PRO A 49 16.49 -18.47 -21.38
C PRO A 49 15.58 -18.39 -20.14
N LEU A 50 14.28 -18.59 -20.34
CA LEU A 50 13.32 -18.73 -19.24
C LEU A 50 13.32 -20.20 -18.75
N PRO A 51 13.05 -20.45 -17.46
CA PRO A 51 12.90 -21.81 -16.96
C PRO A 51 11.75 -22.52 -17.70
N GLN A 52 12.00 -23.75 -18.13
CA GLN A 52 11.02 -24.57 -18.83
C GLN A 52 9.90 -24.96 -17.85
N GLN A 53 8.63 -24.68 -18.20
CA GLN A 53 7.50 -25.01 -17.35
C GLN A 53 7.42 -26.53 -17.14
N VAL A 54 7.42 -26.98 -15.88
CA VAL A 54 7.24 -28.38 -15.53
C VAL A 54 5.82 -28.82 -15.91
N LEU A 55 5.71 -29.84 -16.75
CA LEU A 55 4.44 -30.35 -17.24
C LEU A 55 3.70 -31.14 -16.17
N CYS A 56 2.69 -30.53 -15.57
CA CYS A 56 1.65 -31.25 -14.86
C CYS A 56 0.69 -31.88 -15.89
N LEU A 57 1.04 -33.07 -16.38
CA LEU A 57 0.15 -33.91 -17.20
C LEU A 57 -1.00 -34.43 -16.33
N LYS A 58 -2.04 -33.62 -16.13
CA LYS A 58 -3.33 -34.11 -15.66
C LYS A 58 -3.91 -35.05 -16.72
N GLY A 59 -3.86 -36.35 -16.47
CA GLY A 59 -4.71 -37.31 -17.16
C GLY A 59 -6.19 -37.00 -16.91
N PRO A 60 -7.11 -37.51 -17.75
CA PRO A 60 -8.54 -37.41 -17.46
C PRO A 60 -8.84 -38.07 -16.11
N GLN A 61 -9.64 -37.41 -15.27
CA GLN A 61 -10.18 -38.07 -14.08
C GLN A 61 -11.24 -39.08 -14.54
N LEU A 62 -10.81 -40.33 -14.67
CA LEU A 62 -11.72 -41.46 -14.80
C LEU A 62 -12.61 -41.53 -13.54
N PRO A 63 -13.90 -41.87 -13.66
CA PRO A 63 -14.74 -42.14 -12.50
C PRO A 63 -14.16 -43.27 -11.65
N ASP A 64 -14.43 -43.24 -10.34
CA ASP A 64 -14.18 -44.38 -9.47
C ASP A 64 -14.97 -45.60 -9.98
N PHE A 65 -14.30 -46.73 -10.17
CA PHE A 65 -14.83 -47.91 -10.87
C PHE A 65 -15.96 -48.65 -10.13
N GLU A 66 -16.48 -48.11 -9.03
CA GLU A 66 -17.59 -48.67 -8.27
C GLU A 66 -18.85 -47.80 -8.38
N ARG A 67 -19.75 -48.25 -9.28
CA ARG A 67 -21.19 -47.87 -9.39
C ARG A 67 -21.51 -46.56 -10.13
N GLU A 68 -21.33 -46.55 -11.46
CA GLU A 68 -22.40 -46.17 -12.39
C GLU A 68 -22.05 -46.55 -13.84
N SER A 69 -23.05 -46.73 -14.69
CA SER A 69 -22.86 -47.06 -16.11
C SER A 69 -22.92 -45.77 -16.95
N LEU A 70 -21.76 -45.27 -17.37
CA LEU A 70 -21.61 -44.04 -18.15
C LEU A 70 -22.49 -44.01 -19.41
N SER A 71 -23.11 -42.86 -19.67
CA SER A 71 -23.85 -42.58 -20.90
C SER A 71 -22.92 -42.49 -22.12
N SER A 72 -23.50 -42.56 -23.33
CA SER A 72 -22.72 -42.42 -24.58
C SER A 72 -22.04 -41.06 -24.67
N ASP A 73 -22.76 -39.99 -24.32
CA ASP A 73 -22.28 -38.60 -24.41
C ASP A 73 -21.08 -38.36 -23.47
N GLU A 74 -21.06 -39.00 -22.30
CA GLU A 74 -19.92 -38.97 -21.37
C GLU A 74 -18.72 -39.75 -21.92
N GLN A 75 -18.96 -40.91 -22.54
CA GLN A 75 -17.90 -41.71 -23.16
C GLN A 75 -17.23 -40.95 -24.31
N ASP A 76 -18.01 -40.31 -25.18
CA ASP A 76 -17.50 -39.46 -26.26
C ASP A 76 -16.74 -38.23 -25.71
N HIS A 77 -17.26 -37.59 -24.63
CA HIS A 77 -16.56 -36.48 -23.96
C HIS A 77 -15.19 -36.89 -23.40
N TYR A 78 -15.10 -38.06 -22.75
CA TYR A 78 -13.83 -38.61 -22.27
C TYR A 78 -12.89 -38.98 -23.43
N LEU A 79 -13.42 -39.47 -24.55
CA LEU A 79 -12.64 -39.79 -25.74
C LEU A 79 -12.02 -38.53 -26.38
N ASP A 80 -12.79 -37.46 -26.54
CA ASP A 80 -12.31 -36.17 -27.05
C ASP A 80 -11.32 -35.49 -26.09
N ALA A 81 -11.54 -35.60 -24.77
CA ALA A 81 -10.57 -35.14 -23.77
C ALA A 81 -9.23 -35.90 -23.87
N LEU A 82 -9.28 -37.22 -24.11
CA LEU A 82 -8.08 -38.04 -24.32
C LEU A 82 -7.37 -37.69 -25.63
N LEU A 83 -8.11 -37.60 -26.75
CA LEU A 83 -7.57 -37.31 -28.07
C LEU A 83 -6.96 -35.90 -28.16
N SER A 84 -7.61 -34.90 -27.57
CA SER A 84 -7.09 -33.53 -27.50
C SER A 84 -5.83 -33.42 -26.64
N SER A 85 -5.76 -34.14 -25.52
CA SER A 85 -4.56 -34.26 -24.67
C SER A 85 -3.40 -34.94 -25.41
N GLN A 86 -3.65 -36.07 -26.09
CA GLN A 86 -2.64 -36.75 -26.92
C GLN A 86 -2.16 -35.87 -28.08
N LEU A 87 -3.05 -35.11 -28.73
CA LEU A 87 -2.70 -34.17 -29.79
C LEU A 87 -1.86 -32.98 -29.27
N ALA A 88 -2.11 -32.51 -28.05
CA ALA A 88 -1.30 -31.49 -27.40
C ALA A 88 0.11 -32.01 -27.08
N LEU A 89 0.20 -33.21 -26.51
CA LEU A 89 1.46 -33.90 -26.23
C LEU A 89 2.29 -34.11 -27.51
N ALA A 90 1.67 -34.64 -28.57
CA ALA A 90 2.32 -34.86 -29.87
C ALA A 90 2.87 -33.55 -30.48
N LYS A 91 2.07 -32.46 -30.47
CA LYS A 91 2.52 -31.14 -30.93
C LYS A 91 3.72 -30.64 -30.13
N MET A 92 3.75 -30.87 -28.83
CA MET A 92 4.81 -30.45 -27.92
C MET A 92 6.12 -31.22 -28.16
N VAL A 93 6.05 -32.55 -28.26
CA VAL A 93 7.20 -33.43 -28.58
C VAL A 93 7.79 -33.08 -29.96
N CYS A 94 6.96 -32.78 -30.96
CA CYS A 94 7.45 -32.26 -32.24
C CYS A 94 8.15 -30.90 -32.09
N SER A 95 7.68 -30.03 -31.19
CA SER A 95 8.22 -28.69 -30.95
C SER A 95 9.59 -28.72 -30.25
N ASP A 96 9.82 -29.70 -29.38
CA ASP A 96 11.09 -29.87 -28.65
C ASP A 96 12.06 -30.86 -29.34
N SER A 97 11.70 -31.31 -30.54
CA SER A 97 12.59 -32.10 -31.40
C SER A 97 13.92 -31.37 -31.67
N PRO A 98 15.06 -32.09 -31.80
CA PRO A 98 16.37 -31.47 -32.00
C PRO A 98 16.47 -30.65 -33.30
N PHE A 99 15.61 -30.92 -34.29
CA PHE A 99 15.46 -30.13 -35.50
C PHE A 99 14.74 -28.79 -35.22
N ALA A 100 13.60 -28.82 -34.54
CA ALA A 100 12.88 -27.60 -34.16
C ALA A 100 13.72 -26.71 -33.22
N GLY A 101 14.44 -27.31 -32.26
CA GLY A 101 15.39 -26.61 -31.40
C GLY A 101 16.52 -25.92 -32.19
N ALA A 102 17.10 -26.59 -33.19
CA ALA A 102 18.13 -25.99 -34.05
C ALA A 102 17.58 -24.85 -34.91
N LEU A 103 16.38 -25.02 -35.49
CA LEU A 103 15.73 -24.01 -36.32
C LEU A 103 15.35 -22.75 -35.51
N ARG A 104 14.84 -22.92 -34.28
CA ARG A 104 14.57 -21.83 -33.32
C ARG A 104 15.85 -21.02 -33.04
N LYS A 105 16.98 -21.69 -32.76
CA LYS A 105 18.28 -21.01 -32.53
C LYS A 105 18.75 -20.23 -33.77
N ARG A 106 18.63 -20.82 -34.97
CA ARG A 106 19.00 -20.17 -36.24
C ARG A 106 18.17 -18.92 -36.53
N LEU A 107 16.86 -18.97 -36.28
CA LEU A 107 15.97 -17.81 -36.42
C LEU A 107 16.35 -16.66 -35.49
N LEU A 108 16.71 -16.94 -34.23
CA LEU A 108 17.12 -15.90 -33.27
C LEU A 108 18.47 -15.26 -33.65
N VAL A 109 19.44 -16.04 -34.14
CA VAL A 109 20.71 -15.52 -34.68
C VAL A 109 20.46 -14.64 -35.92
N LEU A 110 19.62 -15.09 -36.87
CA LEU A 110 19.24 -14.28 -38.03
C LEU A 110 18.51 -12.99 -37.63
N GLN A 111 17.64 -13.03 -36.62
CA GLN A 111 16.95 -11.85 -36.10
C GLN A 111 17.92 -10.84 -35.47
N ARG A 112 18.96 -11.31 -34.76
CA ARG A 112 20.01 -10.45 -34.21
C ARG A 112 20.82 -9.73 -35.29
N VAL A 113 21.25 -10.49 -36.31
CA VAL A 113 22.06 -9.98 -37.42
C VAL A 113 21.23 -9.01 -38.27
N PHE A 114 19.97 -9.33 -38.57
CA PHE A 114 19.04 -8.43 -39.26
C PHE A 114 18.82 -7.13 -38.48
N TYR A 115 18.64 -7.18 -37.16
CA TYR A 115 18.52 -5.98 -36.33
C TYR A 115 19.80 -5.11 -36.37
N ALA A 116 20.98 -5.73 -36.26
CA ALA A 116 22.26 -5.01 -36.35
C ALA A 116 22.46 -4.33 -37.72
N LEU A 117 22.15 -5.04 -38.81
CA LEU A 117 22.19 -4.50 -40.18
C LEU A 117 21.14 -3.40 -40.37
N SER A 118 19.92 -3.58 -39.85
CA SER A 118 18.84 -2.60 -39.95
C SER A 118 19.27 -1.25 -39.40
N ASN A 119 19.82 -1.19 -38.18
CA ASN A 119 20.32 0.05 -37.59
C ASN A 119 21.49 0.63 -38.43
N LYS A 120 22.47 -0.20 -38.82
CA LYS A 120 23.64 0.21 -39.65
C LYS A 120 23.25 0.94 -40.93
N TYR A 121 22.15 0.53 -41.58
CA TYR A 121 21.70 1.12 -42.85
C TYR A 121 20.62 2.20 -42.68
N HIS A 122 19.79 2.17 -41.63
CA HIS A 122 18.76 3.20 -41.40
C HIS A 122 19.28 4.47 -40.70
N ASP A 123 20.26 4.40 -39.80
CA ASP A 123 20.80 5.61 -39.14
C ASP A 123 21.55 6.54 -40.09
N LYS A 124 21.98 6.05 -41.26
CA LYS A 124 22.49 6.90 -42.34
C LYS A 124 21.48 7.94 -42.86
N GLY A 125 20.19 7.78 -42.55
CA GLY A 125 19.15 8.79 -42.81
C GLY A 125 19.15 9.98 -41.83
N LYS A 126 19.86 9.90 -40.70
CA LYS A 126 19.87 10.95 -39.65
C LYS A 126 21.22 11.65 -39.47
N VAL A 127 22.34 11.03 -39.88
CA VAL A 127 23.68 11.62 -39.74
C VAL A 127 23.95 12.64 -40.86
N LYS A 128 23.34 13.83 -40.74
CA LYS A 128 23.69 15.00 -41.57
C LYS A 128 23.75 16.35 -40.84
N GLN A 129 23.95 16.31 -39.52
CA GLN A 129 24.43 17.41 -38.68
C GLN A 129 25.36 16.82 -37.59
N GLN A 130 26.22 17.65 -37.00
CA GLN A 130 27.21 17.30 -35.97
C GLN A 130 28.29 16.27 -36.40
N GLN A 131 29.12 16.65 -37.37
CA GLN A 131 30.55 16.30 -37.29
C GLN A 131 31.25 17.35 -36.40
N HIS A 132 31.88 16.94 -35.29
CA HIS A 132 33.28 17.31 -35.01
C HIS A 132 33.87 16.69 -33.71
N SER A 133 34.80 15.76 -33.92
CA SER A 133 36.03 15.51 -33.10
C SER A 133 35.93 15.04 -31.62
N PRO A 134 36.97 14.37 -31.08
CA PRO A 134 36.76 13.26 -30.14
C PRO A 134 37.67 13.28 -28.88
N GLU A 135 37.72 12.12 -28.19
CA GLU A 135 38.67 11.73 -27.13
C GLU A 135 38.48 12.43 -25.76
N SER A 136 38.85 11.86 -24.60
CA SER A 136 39.65 10.66 -24.31
C SER A 136 39.12 9.86 -23.09
N SER A 137 39.85 8.82 -22.66
CA SER A 137 39.45 7.81 -21.68
C SER A 137 39.86 8.07 -20.23
N SER A 138 39.03 7.68 -19.26
CA SER A 138 39.36 6.80 -18.12
C SER A 138 38.14 6.66 -17.20
N GLY A 139 38.15 5.74 -16.22
CA GLY A 139 36.98 5.53 -15.37
C GLY A 139 37.27 4.87 -14.03
N SER A 140 36.28 4.96 -13.16
CA SER A 140 36.10 4.18 -11.92
C SER A 140 34.60 3.90 -11.75
N ALA A 141 34.24 2.94 -10.91
CA ALA A 141 32.85 2.57 -10.68
C ALA A 141 32.24 3.35 -9.51
N ASP A 142 30.94 3.62 -9.57
CA ASP A 142 30.10 3.41 -8.39
C ASP A 142 28.62 3.13 -8.76
N VAL A 143 27.83 2.71 -7.78
CA VAL A 143 26.48 2.16 -7.94
C VAL A 143 25.40 3.23 -7.72
N HIS A 144 24.52 3.46 -8.70
CA HIS A 144 23.06 3.70 -8.54
C HIS A 144 22.39 3.99 -9.90
N SER A 145 21.82 2.97 -10.56
CA SER A 145 21.11 3.15 -11.84
C SER A 145 19.62 3.42 -11.67
N VAL A 146 19.26 4.64 -11.28
CA VAL A 146 17.90 5.17 -11.54
C VAL A 146 17.76 5.40 -13.05
N SER A 147 16.56 5.21 -13.61
CA SER A 147 16.30 5.38 -15.05
C SER A 147 16.25 6.86 -15.45
N GLU A 148 17.40 7.51 -15.54
CA GLU A 148 17.49 8.89 -15.99
C GLU A 148 16.98 9.07 -17.43
N ARG A 149 16.22 10.14 -17.66
CA ARG A 149 15.97 10.67 -19.00
C ARG A 149 17.27 11.30 -19.53
N PRO A 150 17.52 11.33 -20.85
CA PRO A 150 18.66 12.05 -21.39
C PRO A 150 18.59 13.53 -20.97
N ARG A 151 19.54 13.95 -20.12
CA ARG A 151 19.65 15.32 -19.61
C ARG A 151 19.89 16.29 -20.76
N SER A 152 19.32 17.49 -20.72
CA SER A 152 19.66 18.52 -21.72
C SER A 152 21.11 18.97 -21.52
N SER A 153 21.77 19.37 -22.61
CA SER A 153 23.09 20.03 -22.53
C SER A 153 23.03 21.33 -21.71
N THR A 154 21.87 22.00 -21.67
CA THR A 154 21.63 23.15 -20.78
C THR A 154 21.58 22.73 -19.30
N ASP A 155 20.94 21.61 -18.97
CA ASP A 155 20.81 21.14 -17.59
C ASP A 155 22.20 20.80 -17.01
N ALA A 156 23.03 20.10 -17.80
CA ALA A 156 24.40 19.74 -17.42
C ALA A 156 25.29 20.98 -17.18
N LEU A 157 25.13 22.05 -17.97
CA LEU A 157 25.85 23.32 -17.76
C LEU A 157 25.40 24.04 -16.49
N ILE A 158 24.09 24.03 -16.18
CA ILE A 158 23.54 24.61 -14.95
C ILE A 158 24.00 23.79 -13.73
N GLU A 159 23.91 22.46 -13.78
CA GLU A 159 24.37 21.54 -12.75
C GLU A 159 25.87 21.71 -12.46
N MET A 160 26.69 21.84 -13.50
CA MET A 160 28.13 22.12 -13.38
C MET A 160 28.37 23.50 -12.73
N GLY A 161 27.71 24.56 -13.21
CA GLY A 161 27.87 25.91 -12.66
C GLY A 161 27.44 26.03 -11.19
N VAL A 162 26.33 25.41 -10.82
CA VAL A 162 25.80 25.41 -9.45
C VAL A 162 26.67 24.56 -8.52
N ARG A 163 27.06 23.34 -8.90
CA ARG A 163 27.90 22.48 -8.05
C ARG A 163 29.33 23.02 -7.89
N THR A 164 29.91 23.61 -8.94
CA THR A 164 31.22 24.28 -8.82
C THR A 164 31.13 25.55 -7.98
N GLY A 165 30.06 26.35 -8.14
CA GLY A 165 29.78 27.52 -7.31
C GLY A 165 29.62 27.20 -5.83
N LEU A 166 28.81 26.18 -5.49
CA LEU A 166 28.66 25.68 -4.12
C LEU A 166 29.98 25.15 -3.55
N SER A 167 30.74 24.36 -4.34
CA SER A 167 32.04 23.83 -3.91
C SER A 167 33.05 24.95 -3.62
N LEU A 168 33.10 25.98 -4.45
CA LEU A 168 33.94 27.16 -4.26
C LEU A 168 33.50 27.95 -3.02
N LEU A 169 32.20 28.16 -2.83
CA LEU A 169 31.65 28.85 -1.65
C LEU A 169 31.97 28.10 -0.35
N PHE A 170 31.78 26.77 -0.32
CA PHE A 170 32.16 25.93 0.82
C PHE A 170 33.68 25.95 1.11
N ALA A 171 34.51 26.03 0.08
CA ALA A 171 35.96 26.17 0.24
C ALA A 171 36.35 27.55 0.80
N LEU A 172 35.76 28.63 0.28
CA LEU A 172 36.00 30.00 0.75
C LEU A 172 35.55 30.20 2.20
N LEU A 173 34.39 29.65 2.59
CA LEU A 173 33.93 29.67 3.98
C LEU A 173 34.93 28.97 4.91
N ARG A 174 35.37 27.75 4.56
CA ARG A 174 36.39 27.03 5.34
C ARG A 174 37.72 27.80 5.42
N GLN A 175 38.18 28.37 4.31
CA GLN A 175 39.40 29.18 4.28
C GLN A 175 39.29 30.42 5.18
N SER A 176 38.15 31.10 5.19
CA SER A 176 37.93 32.29 6.02
C SER A 176 37.79 31.98 7.51
N TRP A 177 37.37 30.78 7.93
CA TRP A 177 37.49 30.36 9.33
C TRP A 177 38.92 29.96 9.73
N MET A 178 39.73 29.45 8.79
CA MET A 178 41.12 29.05 9.03
C MET A 178 42.13 30.21 9.05
N MET A 179 41.75 31.40 8.56
CA MET A 179 42.60 32.59 8.54
C MET A 179 42.31 33.47 9.78
N PRO A 180 43.24 33.61 10.75
CA PRO A 180 43.00 34.37 11.97
C PRO A 180 42.85 35.88 11.68
N VAL A 181 41.74 36.48 12.11
CA VAL A 181 41.43 37.88 11.87
C VAL A 181 42.30 38.79 12.74
N SER A 182 43.28 39.45 12.13
CA SER A 182 44.17 40.40 12.79
C SER A 182 43.52 41.78 12.97
N GLY A 183 42.46 41.85 13.78
CA GLY A 183 41.72 43.08 14.11
C GLY A 183 40.24 42.81 14.42
N PRO A 184 39.45 43.85 14.76
CA PRO A 184 37.99 43.74 14.93
C PRO A 184 37.28 43.69 13.55
N GLY A 185 37.64 42.70 12.74
CA GLY A 185 37.10 42.49 11.39
C GLY A 185 35.88 41.56 11.39
N LEU A 186 34.94 41.84 10.49
CA LEU A 186 33.74 41.03 10.27
C LEU A 186 34.11 39.61 9.78
N SER A 187 33.51 38.59 10.39
CA SER A 187 33.61 37.21 9.92
C SER A 187 32.58 36.99 8.82
N LEU A 188 32.99 37.19 7.57
CA LEU A 188 32.16 37.05 6.37
C LEU A 188 31.35 35.73 6.33
N CYS A 189 31.91 34.66 6.90
CA CYS A 189 31.22 33.37 7.04
C CYS A 189 29.97 33.45 7.91
N ASN A 190 30.10 34.10 9.06
CA ASN A 190 29.05 34.19 10.07
C ASN A 190 27.95 35.13 9.57
N ASP A 191 28.31 36.23 8.89
CA ASP A 191 27.37 37.16 8.26
C ASP A 191 26.53 36.47 7.16
N VAL A 192 27.16 35.63 6.32
CA VAL A 192 26.46 34.85 5.27
C VAL A 192 25.50 33.83 5.88
N ILE A 193 25.88 33.12 6.96
CA ILE A 193 24.99 32.17 7.62
C ILE A 193 23.86 32.91 8.36
N HIS A 194 24.11 34.06 8.99
CA HIS A 194 23.09 34.89 9.63
C HIS A 194 22.05 35.38 8.62
N THR A 195 22.50 35.87 7.46
CA THR A 195 21.62 36.28 6.35
C THR A 195 20.75 35.11 5.87
N ALA A 196 21.30 33.89 5.81
CA ALA A 196 20.53 32.69 5.46
C ALA A 196 19.49 32.31 6.54
N ILE A 197 19.80 32.50 7.83
CA ILE A 197 18.83 32.31 8.93
C ILE A 197 17.70 33.33 8.84
N GLU A 198 18.00 34.61 8.59
CA GLU A 198 16.99 35.65 8.39
C GLU A 198 16.05 35.32 7.23
N VAL A 199 16.60 34.92 6.08
CA VAL A 199 15.80 34.49 4.92
C VAL A 199 14.91 33.29 5.26
N VAL A 200 15.46 32.24 5.87
CA VAL A 200 14.70 31.02 6.27
C VAL A 200 13.62 31.34 7.31
N SER A 201 13.84 32.32 8.18
CA SER A 201 12.89 32.80 9.19
C SER A 201 11.81 33.73 8.61
N SER A 202 12.09 34.40 7.49
CA SER A 202 11.11 35.25 6.78
C SER A 202 10.09 34.46 5.96
N LEU A 203 10.37 33.19 5.66
CA LEU A 203 9.47 32.32 4.90
C LEU A 203 8.27 31.86 5.76
N PRO A 204 7.04 31.82 5.21
CA PRO A 204 5.90 31.20 5.87
C PRO A 204 6.20 29.75 6.31
N PRO A 205 5.67 29.26 7.44
CA PRO A 205 5.93 27.90 7.91
C PRO A 205 5.62 26.84 6.85
N LEU A 206 6.46 25.80 6.78
CA LEU A 206 6.35 24.67 5.84
C LEU A 206 6.55 25.04 4.35
N SER A 207 7.13 26.21 4.04
CA SER A 207 7.36 26.65 2.65
C SER A 207 8.23 25.71 1.81
N LEU A 208 9.06 24.87 2.44
CA LEU A 208 9.93 23.89 1.77
C LEU A 208 9.44 22.44 1.92
N ALA A 209 8.25 22.22 2.48
CA ALA A 209 7.76 20.87 2.80
C ALA A 209 7.17 20.11 1.60
N ASN A 210 6.78 20.81 0.52
CA ASN A 210 6.30 20.17 -0.70
C ASN A 210 7.45 19.98 -1.69
N GLU A 211 8.18 18.87 -1.56
CA GLU A 211 9.35 18.55 -2.39
C GLU A 211 9.03 18.48 -3.88
N SER A 212 7.79 18.17 -4.30
CA SER A 212 7.41 18.14 -5.73
C SER A 212 7.26 19.53 -6.38
N LYS A 213 7.20 20.60 -5.57
CA LYS A 213 7.25 22.00 -6.03
C LYS A 213 8.68 22.56 -6.09
N ILE A 214 9.68 21.83 -5.57
CA ILE A 214 11.09 22.21 -5.60
C ILE A 214 11.74 21.54 -6.83
N PRO A 215 12.45 22.28 -7.72
CA PRO A 215 13.18 21.67 -8.83
C PRO A 215 14.21 20.65 -8.32
N PRO A 216 14.50 19.55 -9.05
CA PRO A 216 15.47 18.54 -8.60
C PRO A 216 16.85 19.11 -8.24
N MET A 217 17.35 20.07 -9.04
CA MET A 217 18.59 20.80 -8.73
C MET A 217 18.52 21.57 -7.40
N GLY A 218 17.35 22.06 -6.99
CA GLY A 218 17.14 22.73 -5.71
C GLY A 218 17.18 21.75 -4.53
N LEU A 219 16.63 20.54 -4.70
CA LEU A 219 16.74 19.47 -3.70
C LEU A 219 18.20 19.01 -3.53
N ASP A 220 18.93 18.87 -4.64
CA ASP A 220 20.38 18.62 -4.65
C ASP A 220 21.15 19.70 -3.87
N CYS A 221 20.86 20.97 -4.13
CA CYS A 221 21.50 22.10 -3.43
C CYS A 221 21.20 22.09 -1.93
N LEU A 222 19.93 21.88 -1.54
CA LEU A 222 19.53 21.76 -0.14
C LEU A 222 20.23 20.58 0.55
N SER A 223 20.40 19.45 -0.15
CA SER A 223 21.14 18.28 0.35
C SER A 223 22.63 18.59 0.57
N GLN A 224 23.28 19.25 -0.39
CA GLN A 224 24.69 19.65 -0.30
C GLN A 224 24.93 20.68 0.81
N VAL A 225 24.06 21.70 0.94
CA VAL A 225 24.12 22.70 2.02
C VAL A 225 23.88 22.05 3.39
N THR A 226 22.88 21.16 3.51
CA THR A 226 22.62 20.40 4.75
C THR A 226 23.85 19.58 5.15
N THR A 227 24.49 18.91 4.18
CA THR A 227 25.69 18.09 4.41
C THR A 227 26.89 18.94 4.82
N PHE A 228 27.10 20.10 4.18
CA PHE A 228 28.15 21.06 4.56
C PHE A 228 27.96 21.57 5.99
N LEU A 229 26.76 22.04 6.34
CA LEU A 229 26.44 22.57 7.66
C LEU A 229 26.59 21.50 8.77
N LYS A 230 26.16 20.25 8.53
CA LYS A 230 26.41 19.13 9.46
C LYS A 230 27.91 18.91 9.69
N GLY A 231 28.74 19.09 8.66
CA GLY A 231 30.19 19.04 8.79
C GLY A 231 30.78 20.23 9.56
N VAL A 232 30.13 21.40 9.54
CA VAL A 232 30.56 22.61 10.28
C VAL A 232 30.29 22.47 11.78
N THR A 233 29.14 21.94 12.21
CA THR A 233 28.75 21.90 13.64
C THR A 233 29.68 21.05 14.52
N ILE A 234 30.44 20.11 13.96
CA ILE A 234 31.41 19.28 14.68
C ILE A 234 32.56 20.16 15.21
N PRO A 235 32.95 20.09 16.50
CA PRO A 235 34.01 20.95 17.06
C PRO A 235 35.37 20.91 16.33
N ASN A 236 35.71 19.79 15.70
CA ASN A 236 36.94 19.61 14.90
C ASN A 236 36.85 20.13 13.45
N SER A 237 35.78 20.85 13.06
CA SER A 237 35.54 21.27 11.68
C SER A 237 36.45 22.39 11.16
N GLY A 238 37.14 23.08 12.06
CA GLY A 238 37.91 24.30 11.76
C GLY A 238 37.07 25.59 11.77
N ALA A 239 35.75 25.51 12.00
CA ALA A 239 34.89 26.68 12.18
C ALA A 239 34.93 27.24 13.62
N ASP A 240 34.68 28.54 13.76
CA ASP A 240 34.64 29.25 15.05
C ASP A 240 33.37 28.92 15.87
N THR A 241 33.37 29.23 17.16
CA THR A 241 32.23 28.93 18.06
C THR A 241 30.92 29.55 17.57
N LEU A 242 30.97 30.76 17.01
CA LEU A 242 29.79 31.44 16.46
C LEU A 242 29.31 30.77 15.15
N GLY A 243 30.19 30.46 14.21
CA GLY A 243 29.84 29.75 12.97
C GLY A 243 29.24 28.36 13.24
N ARG A 244 29.75 27.62 14.22
CA ARG A 244 29.18 26.32 14.64
C ARG A 244 27.79 26.46 15.26
N ARG A 245 27.56 27.48 16.08
CA ARG A 245 26.23 27.83 16.61
C ARG A 245 25.25 28.17 15.47
N LEU A 246 25.58 29.14 14.62
CA LEU A 246 24.73 29.59 13.51
C LEU A 246 24.43 28.44 12.53
N ALA A 247 25.39 27.54 12.26
CA ALA A 247 25.15 26.36 11.43
C ALA A 247 24.10 25.39 12.05
N SER A 248 24.08 25.23 13.38
CA SER A 248 23.08 24.40 14.06
C SER A 248 21.67 25.04 14.07
N GLU A 249 21.60 26.37 14.18
CA GLU A 249 20.37 27.17 14.10
C GLU A 249 19.77 27.13 12.68
N LEU A 250 20.60 27.33 11.66
CA LEU A 250 20.18 27.25 10.25
C LEU A 250 19.71 25.83 9.87
N LEU A 251 20.39 24.79 10.34
CA LEU A 251 19.94 23.40 10.11
C LEU A 251 18.58 23.12 10.75
N LEU A 252 18.32 23.63 11.96
CA LEU A 252 17.02 23.47 12.63
C LEU A 252 15.91 24.22 11.87
N GLY A 253 16.18 25.45 11.44
CA GLY A 253 15.26 26.24 10.62
C GLY A 253 14.94 25.58 9.28
N LEU A 254 15.94 25.00 8.61
CA LEU A 254 15.74 24.24 7.35
C LEU A 254 14.95 22.95 7.57
N ALA A 255 15.20 22.20 8.65
CA ALA A 255 14.41 21.01 8.99
C ALA A 255 12.95 21.39 9.29
N ALA A 256 12.72 22.48 10.04
CA ALA A 256 11.39 22.99 10.32
C ALA A 256 10.66 23.46 9.04
N GLN A 257 11.32 24.17 8.12
CA GLN A 257 10.68 24.58 6.87
C GLN A 257 10.41 23.41 5.90
N ARG A 258 11.16 22.30 6.00
CA ARG A 258 10.95 21.07 5.19
C ARG A 258 9.90 20.12 5.77
N GLY A 259 9.46 20.30 7.02
CA GLY A 259 8.27 19.65 7.58
C GLY A 259 8.35 18.14 7.86
N SER A 260 9.17 17.37 7.15
CA SER A 260 9.28 15.92 7.32
C SER A 260 10.07 15.54 8.58
N LEU A 261 9.63 14.46 9.24
CA LEU A 261 10.24 13.94 10.46
C LEU A 261 11.70 13.52 10.24
N ARG A 262 12.05 12.98 9.07
CA ARG A 262 13.43 12.52 8.79
C ARG A 262 14.46 13.63 9.01
N TYR A 263 14.13 14.87 8.65
CA TYR A 263 15.02 16.02 8.84
C TYR A 263 15.18 16.46 10.30
N LEU A 264 14.16 16.25 11.14
CA LEU A 264 14.27 16.48 12.59
C LEU A 264 15.13 15.39 13.25
N LEU A 265 14.95 14.12 12.85
CA LEU A 265 15.78 13.01 13.31
C LEU A 265 17.24 13.20 12.90
N GLU A 266 17.50 13.62 11.66
CA GLU A 266 18.84 13.99 11.18
C GLU A 266 19.47 15.15 11.98
N TRP A 267 18.68 16.12 12.44
CA TRP A 267 19.17 17.21 13.30
C TRP A 267 19.47 16.72 14.72
N ILE A 268 18.61 15.86 15.29
CA ILE A 268 18.80 15.24 16.61
C ILE A 268 20.07 14.37 16.62
N GLU A 269 20.33 13.57 15.58
CA GLU A 269 21.57 12.80 15.48
C GLU A 269 22.81 13.70 15.42
N MET A 270 22.76 14.78 14.63
CA MET A 270 23.84 15.77 14.54
C MET A 270 24.10 16.45 15.89
N ALA A 271 23.05 16.91 16.58
CA ALA A 271 23.16 17.62 17.85
C ALA A 271 23.72 16.71 18.97
N LEU A 272 23.21 15.48 19.09
CA LEU A 272 23.73 14.49 20.04
C LEU A 272 25.19 14.11 19.74
N GLY A 273 25.55 13.99 18.45
CA GLY A 273 26.92 13.73 18.01
C GLY A 273 27.88 14.88 18.34
N ALA A 274 27.47 16.13 18.09
CA ALA A 274 28.27 17.31 18.42
C ALA A 274 28.50 17.44 19.94
N SER A 275 27.45 17.29 20.77
CA SER A 275 27.58 17.29 22.23
C SER A 275 28.43 16.12 22.75
N ALA A 276 28.39 14.94 22.12
CA ALA A 276 29.25 13.83 22.51
C ALA A 276 30.74 14.13 22.28
N VAL A 277 31.09 14.89 21.23
CA VAL A 277 32.46 15.36 21.01
C VAL A 277 32.87 16.40 22.05
N VAL A 278 32.03 17.40 22.36
CA VAL A 278 32.33 18.40 23.40
C VAL A 278 32.56 17.73 24.76
N ASN A 279 31.67 16.82 25.19
CA ASN A 279 31.80 16.08 26.45
C ASN A 279 33.04 15.16 26.50
N SER A 280 33.68 14.87 25.36
CA SER A 280 34.97 14.18 25.27
C SER A 280 36.18 15.12 25.36
N MET A 281 36.01 16.39 24.97
CA MET A 281 37.05 17.42 25.04
C MET A 281 37.19 18.01 26.44
N GLU A 282 36.07 18.27 27.14
CA GLU A 282 36.08 18.77 28.53
C GLU A 282 36.75 17.79 29.50
N LYS A 283 36.68 16.48 29.24
CA LYS A 283 37.40 15.46 30.02
C LYS A 283 38.93 15.50 29.85
N ASN A 284 39.45 16.29 28.91
CA ASN A 284 40.87 16.34 28.54
C ASN A 284 41.52 17.73 28.69
N LYS A 285 40.76 18.82 28.95
CA LYS A 285 41.27 20.19 29.12
C LYS A 285 40.41 21.01 30.09
N LEU A 286 40.96 22.12 30.61
CA LEU A 286 40.17 23.12 31.35
C LEU A 286 39.01 23.66 30.48
N PRO A 287 37.85 23.98 31.06
CA PRO A 287 36.61 24.22 30.31
C PRO A 287 36.58 25.61 29.64
N SER A 288 36.37 25.63 28.32
CA SER A 288 35.89 26.79 27.57
C SER A 288 34.38 26.65 27.35
N SER A 289 33.60 27.16 28.31
CA SER A 289 32.20 26.80 28.59
C SER A 289 31.14 27.34 27.60
N GLN A 290 31.46 27.40 26.31
CA GLN A 290 30.55 27.89 25.24
C GLN A 290 30.54 27.01 23.98
N GLU A 291 31.25 25.88 23.97
CA GLU A 291 31.16 24.92 22.86
C GLU A 291 29.90 24.03 22.97
N GLY A 292 29.25 23.71 21.85
CA GLY A 292 28.06 22.83 21.84
C GLY A 292 26.74 23.49 22.26
N MET A 293 26.64 24.82 22.15
CA MET A 293 25.48 25.62 22.57
C MET A 293 24.68 26.18 21.38
N ILE A 294 23.40 26.46 21.59
CA ILE A 294 22.45 27.05 20.63
C ILE A 294 21.64 28.20 21.26
N SER A 295 21.17 29.16 20.45
CA SER A 295 20.23 30.21 20.89
C SER A 295 18.95 29.63 21.48
N PHE A 296 18.67 29.92 22.76
CA PHE A 296 17.43 29.50 23.42
C PHE A 296 16.21 30.12 22.72
N ASP A 297 16.27 31.41 22.39
CA ASP A 297 15.13 32.13 21.80
C ASP A 297 14.84 31.69 20.35
N CYS A 298 15.86 31.31 19.58
CA CYS A 298 15.68 30.73 18.24
C CYS A 298 15.03 29.34 18.32
N PHE A 299 15.60 28.45 19.15
CA PHE A 299 15.07 27.10 19.37
C PHE A 299 13.59 27.15 19.82
N MET A 300 13.28 28.03 20.78
CA MET A 300 11.92 28.21 21.27
C MET A 300 10.95 28.77 20.24
N THR A 301 11.39 29.70 19.39
CA THR A 301 10.56 30.24 18.31
C THR A 301 10.17 29.14 17.32
N ILE A 302 11.13 28.31 16.91
CA ILE A 302 10.89 27.17 16.00
C ILE A 302 9.98 26.12 16.66
N LEU A 303 10.23 25.74 17.92
CA LEU A 303 9.42 24.75 18.63
C LEU A 303 7.97 25.23 18.86
N MET A 304 7.75 26.52 19.13
CA MET A 304 6.41 27.11 19.19
C MET A 304 5.74 27.18 17.81
N GLN A 305 6.48 27.43 16.73
CA GLN A 305 5.98 27.41 15.36
C GLN A 305 5.51 25.99 14.97
N MET A 306 6.28 24.96 15.31
CA MET A 306 5.90 23.56 15.14
C MET A 306 4.58 23.24 15.87
N ARG A 307 4.50 23.55 17.18
CA ARG A 307 3.28 23.36 18.01
C ARG A 307 2.05 24.03 17.41
N ARG A 308 2.16 25.31 17.02
CA ARG A 308 1.05 26.10 16.42
C ARG A 308 0.51 25.47 15.14
N SER A 309 1.40 24.97 14.26
CA SER A 309 1.00 24.42 12.96
C SER A 309 0.19 23.12 13.03
N LEU A 310 0.18 22.41 14.16
CA LEU A 310 -0.62 21.19 14.37
C LEU A 310 -1.90 21.42 15.20
N GLY A 311 -2.16 22.65 15.66
CA GLY A 311 -3.36 22.98 16.45
C GLY A 311 -3.40 22.40 17.86
N SER A 312 -2.27 21.91 18.41
CA SER A 312 -2.24 21.31 19.74
C SER A 312 -2.37 22.36 20.84
N SER A 313 -3.54 22.41 21.46
CA SER A 313 -3.83 23.21 22.67
C SER A 313 -3.45 22.45 23.96
N ALA A 314 -2.40 21.64 23.93
CA ALA A 314 -1.94 20.87 25.08
C ALA A 314 -1.44 21.78 26.22
N ASP A 315 -1.79 21.42 27.45
CA ASP A 315 -1.49 22.19 28.66
C ASP A 315 0.03 22.33 28.91
N ARG A 316 0.43 23.44 29.55
CA ARG A 316 1.83 23.77 29.84
C ARG A 316 2.43 22.96 31.00
N SER A 317 1.61 22.23 31.76
CA SER A 317 1.94 21.70 33.09
C SER A 317 2.93 20.52 33.16
N GLN A 318 3.30 19.89 32.04
CA GLN A 318 4.08 18.63 32.02
C GLN A 318 5.40 18.68 31.22
N TRP A 319 5.89 19.86 30.83
CA TRP A 319 7.01 19.99 29.87
C TRP A 319 8.35 20.34 30.53
N ARG A 320 9.44 19.77 30.01
CA ARG A 320 10.82 20.11 30.38
C ARG A 320 11.37 21.20 29.47
N GLU A 321 11.52 22.40 30.01
CA GLU A 321 12.32 23.46 29.36
C GLU A 321 13.83 23.12 29.44
N PRO A 322 14.61 23.32 28.36
CA PRO A 322 16.06 23.22 28.39
C PRO A 322 16.64 24.41 29.18
N THR A 323 17.80 24.23 29.81
CA THR A 323 18.35 25.26 30.71
C THR A 323 18.85 26.48 29.92
N ARG A 324 18.40 27.68 30.32
CA ARG A 324 18.87 28.95 29.75
C ARG A 324 20.02 29.50 30.58
N THR A 325 21.18 29.69 29.97
CA THR A 325 22.34 30.33 30.62
C THR A 325 22.17 31.86 30.69
N SER A 326 23.06 32.54 31.43
CA SER A 326 23.19 34.00 31.47
C SER A 326 23.26 34.64 30.08
N ASP A 327 23.82 33.92 29.11
CA ASP A 327 24.18 34.41 27.78
C ASP A 327 23.03 34.21 26.76
N GLY A 328 21.86 33.74 27.22
CA GLY A 328 20.70 33.44 26.37
C GLY A 328 20.84 32.13 25.57
N LEU A 329 21.77 31.27 25.94
CA LEU A 329 22.05 29.98 25.28
C LEU A 329 21.41 28.81 26.04
N CYS A 330 21.21 27.69 25.33
CA CYS A 330 21.02 26.37 25.92
C CYS A 330 21.94 25.34 25.24
N SER A 331 22.08 24.15 25.83
CA SER A 331 22.94 23.10 25.25
C SER A 331 22.25 22.39 24.07
N LEU A 332 23.02 22.00 23.05
CA LEU A 332 22.52 21.20 21.93
C LEU A 332 21.95 19.85 22.39
N TYR A 333 22.48 19.29 23.47
CA TYR A 333 21.98 18.08 24.11
C TYR A 333 20.56 18.24 24.66
N GLU A 334 20.31 19.26 25.49
CA GLU A 334 18.96 19.49 26.04
C GLU A 334 17.98 19.93 24.95
N ALA A 335 18.43 20.71 23.96
CA ALA A 335 17.63 21.06 22.79
C ALA A 335 17.21 19.83 21.97
N ALA A 336 18.14 18.88 21.73
CA ALA A 336 17.85 17.62 21.04
C ALA A 336 16.85 16.74 21.81
N LEU A 337 17.00 16.60 23.13
CA LEU A 337 16.04 15.85 23.95
C LEU A 337 14.66 16.53 23.98
N CYS A 338 14.60 17.84 24.20
CA CYS A 338 13.34 18.60 24.25
C CYS A 338 12.57 18.53 22.93
N LEU A 339 13.28 18.60 21.79
CA LEU A 339 12.70 18.42 20.46
C LEU A 339 12.20 16.98 20.25
N PHE A 340 12.96 15.97 20.69
CA PHE A 340 12.58 14.57 20.52
C PHE A 340 11.39 14.16 21.39
N GLU A 341 11.31 14.65 22.63
CA GLU A 341 10.14 14.50 23.50
C GLU A 341 8.89 15.12 22.86
N GLU A 342 9.01 16.32 22.28
CA GLU A 342 7.89 16.99 21.61
C GLU A 342 7.40 16.22 20.37
N VAL A 343 8.34 15.77 19.52
CA VAL A 343 8.04 14.91 18.35
C VAL A 343 7.33 13.61 18.78
N CYS A 344 7.83 12.94 19.81
CA CYS A 344 7.21 11.72 20.35
C CYS A 344 5.81 11.97 20.91
N ARG A 345 5.59 13.13 21.56
CA ARG A 345 4.28 13.56 22.05
C ARG A 345 3.31 13.78 20.90
N MET A 346 3.69 14.58 19.90
CA MET A 346 2.87 14.86 18.71
C MET A 346 2.51 13.58 17.93
N ALA A 347 3.44 12.63 17.80
CA ALA A 347 3.19 11.33 17.18
C ALA A 347 2.20 10.48 18.00
N SER A 348 2.31 10.50 19.33
CA SER A 348 1.43 9.77 20.25
C SER A 348 0.01 10.34 20.26
N ASP A 349 -0.13 11.66 20.27
CA ASP A 349 -1.41 12.36 20.16
C ASP A 349 -2.10 12.02 18.84
N TYR A 350 -1.36 12.02 17.74
CA TYR A 350 -1.93 11.67 16.45
C TYR A 350 -2.30 10.18 16.34
N SER A 351 -1.47 9.28 16.87
CA SER A 351 -1.78 7.84 16.93
C SER A 351 -3.06 7.57 17.74
N ARG A 352 -3.27 8.27 18.86
CA ARG A 352 -4.55 8.24 19.60
C ARG A 352 -5.73 8.68 18.75
N THR A 353 -5.61 9.74 17.95
CA THR A 353 -6.69 10.18 17.04
C THR A 353 -6.94 9.25 15.84
N CYS A 354 -6.09 8.26 15.60
CA CYS A 354 -6.25 7.27 14.51
C CYS A 354 -6.77 5.90 15.00
N ALA A 355 -6.77 5.64 16.31
CA ALA A 355 -7.27 4.40 16.90
C ALA A 355 -8.81 4.30 16.80
N SER A 356 -9.36 3.07 16.91
CA SER A 356 -10.82 2.89 16.83
C SER A 356 -11.54 3.52 18.03
N PRO A 357 -12.71 4.19 17.84
CA PRO A 357 -13.53 4.71 18.93
C PRO A 357 -13.86 3.68 20.02
N ASP A 358 -13.93 2.39 19.66
CA ASP A 358 -14.26 1.27 20.57
C ASP A 358 -13.28 1.12 21.75
N SER A 359 -12.08 1.73 21.66
CA SER A 359 -11.07 1.72 22.71
C SER A 359 -11.20 2.86 23.73
N ILE A 360 -12.04 3.88 23.47
CA ILE A 360 -12.11 5.10 24.30
C ILE A 360 -13.19 4.93 25.40
N GLN A 361 -12.91 4.11 26.41
CA GLN A 361 -13.67 4.09 27.67
C GLN A 361 -13.08 5.03 28.74
N THR A 362 -12.57 6.19 28.34
CA THR A 362 -12.05 7.23 29.27
C THR A 362 -12.48 8.64 28.88
N GLY A 363 -13.62 9.07 29.42
CA GLY A 363 -13.89 10.47 29.83
C GLY A 363 -14.08 11.55 28.75
N ASP A 364 -13.13 11.70 27.84
CA ASP A 364 -12.98 12.90 27.01
C ASP A 364 -13.59 12.71 25.62
N THR A 365 -14.66 13.46 25.34
CA THR A 365 -15.26 13.55 24.01
C THR A 365 -14.31 14.25 23.04
N PRO A 366 -13.90 13.63 21.91
CA PRO A 366 -13.12 14.34 20.90
C PRO A 366 -13.97 15.46 20.30
N ILE A 367 -13.42 16.68 20.25
CA ILE A 367 -14.09 17.86 19.71
C ILE A 367 -14.12 17.75 18.17
N VAL A 368 -15.11 17.03 17.66
CA VAL A 368 -15.48 17.06 16.24
C VAL A 368 -16.22 18.37 15.98
N SER A 369 -15.82 19.12 14.95
CA SER A 369 -16.47 20.38 14.57
C SER A 369 -17.98 20.18 14.37
N GLU A 370 -18.80 20.94 15.09
CA GLU A 370 -20.25 20.69 15.25
C GLU A 370 -21.09 20.93 13.99
N THR A 371 -20.50 21.42 12.90
CA THR A 371 -21.19 21.74 11.64
C THR A 371 -20.52 21.08 10.44
N CYS A 372 -21.21 20.14 9.78
CA CYS A 372 -20.79 19.69 8.46
C CYS A 372 -21.21 20.72 7.40
N GLU A 373 -20.28 21.13 6.55
CA GLU A 373 -20.57 21.95 5.37
C GLU A 373 -20.72 21.05 4.15
N VAL A 374 -21.79 21.26 3.38
CA VAL A 374 -22.15 20.44 2.21
C VAL A 374 -22.34 21.34 1.01
N TYR A 375 -21.59 21.06 -0.05
CA TYR A 375 -21.59 21.83 -1.30
C TYR A 375 -22.20 21.00 -2.41
N VAL A 376 -23.12 21.60 -3.17
CA VAL A 376 -23.94 20.93 -4.18
C VAL A 376 -23.87 21.64 -5.53
N TRP A 377 -23.85 20.89 -6.63
CA TRP A 377 -23.87 21.46 -7.99
C TRP A 377 -24.36 20.47 -9.06
N GLY A 378 -24.60 20.98 -10.27
CA GLY A 378 -25.18 20.28 -11.41
C GLY A 378 -26.69 20.50 -11.55
N SER A 379 -27.40 19.50 -12.08
CA SER A 379 -28.86 19.54 -12.22
C SER A 379 -29.56 19.49 -10.85
N ASN A 380 -30.62 20.28 -10.73
CA ASN A 380 -31.58 20.30 -9.63
C ASN A 380 -33.05 20.32 -10.16
N SER A 381 -33.28 19.91 -11.42
CA SER A 381 -34.59 19.94 -12.10
C SER A 381 -35.64 18.94 -11.56
N SER A 382 -35.33 18.19 -10.50
CA SER A 382 -36.30 17.43 -9.70
C SER A 382 -36.17 17.72 -8.20
N HIS A 383 -35.51 18.82 -7.85
CA HIS A 383 -35.16 19.29 -6.50
C HIS A 383 -34.18 18.41 -5.70
N GLN A 384 -33.37 17.59 -6.38
CA GLN A 384 -32.40 16.69 -5.75
C GLN A 384 -31.27 17.38 -4.95
N LEU A 385 -31.09 18.69 -5.13
CA LEU A 385 -30.11 19.48 -4.38
C LEU A 385 -30.77 20.38 -3.32
N VAL A 386 -32.10 20.37 -3.16
CA VAL A 386 -32.89 21.19 -2.18
C VAL A 386 -32.80 22.71 -2.37
N GLU A 387 -31.91 23.19 -3.24
CA GLU A 387 -31.63 24.61 -3.54
C GLU A 387 -32.70 25.33 -4.38
N GLY A 388 -33.96 25.22 -3.95
CA GLY A 388 -35.10 25.97 -4.46
C GLY A 388 -35.48 25.63 -5.90
N THR A 389 -35.75 26.67 -6.68
CA THR A 389 -36.26 26.61 -8.07
C THR A 389 -35.17 26.68 -9.14
N GLN A 390 -33.88 26.77 -8.76
CA GLN A 390 -32.77 26.77 -9.73
C GLN A 390 -32.65 25.38 -10.38
N GLU A 391 -32.92 25.24 -11.68
CA GLU A 391 -32.83 23.94 -12.37
C GLU A 391 -31.38 23.43 -12.55
N LYS A 392 -30.41 24.35 -12.58
CA LYS A 392 -28.98 24.07 -12.77
C LYS A 392 -28.16 24.98 -11.87
N ILE A 393 -27.15 24.40 -11.23
CA ILE A 393 -26.21 25.06 -10.32
C ILE A 393 -24.81 24.82 -10.88
N LEU A 394 -24.20 25.84 -11.48
CA LEU A 394 -22.99 25.67 -12.31
C LEU A 394 -21.66 25.71 -11.53
N GLN A 395 -21.70 26.13 -10.26
CA GLN A 395 -20.58 26.13 -9.31
C GLN A 395 -21.06 25.52 -7.98
N PRO A 396 -20.17 24.90 -7.18
CA PRO A 396 -20.49 24.41 -5.84
C PRO A 396 -21.14 25.50 -4.98
N LYS A 397 -22.34 25.20 -4.47
CA LYS A 397 -23.12 26.07 -3.59
C LYS A 397 -23.29 25.41 -2.24
N LEU A 398 -23.00 26.11 -1.14
CA LEU A 398 -23.27 25.62 0.22
C LEU A 398 -24.79 25.42 0.38
N ALA A 399 -25.20 24.24 0.85
CA ALA A 399 -26.60 23.83 1.02
C ALA A 399 -26.90 23.50 2.51
N PRO A 400 -27.33 24.49 3.31
CA PRO A 400 -27.49 24.33 4.77
C PRO A 400 -28.48 23.23 5.20
N SER A 401 -29.39 22.81 4.31
CA SER A 401 -30.33 21.71 4.58
C SER A 401 -29.67 20.35 4.83
N PHE A 402 -28.38 20.19 4.49
CA PHE A 402 -27.62 18.96 4.65
C PHE A 402 -26.62 18.99 5.82
N SER A 403 -26.70 19.96 6.73
CA SER A 403 -25.66 20.23 7.75
C SER A 403 -25.40 19.12 8.79
N ASP A 404 -26.31 18.15 8.91
CA ASP A 404 -26.18 16.97 9.77
C ASP A 404 -25.78 15.68 9.00
N ALA A 405 -25.34 15.82 7.75
CA ALA A 405 -24.93 14.71 6.90
C ALA A 405 -23.60 14.08 7.36
N GLN A 406 -23.62 12.77 7.62
CA GLN A 406 -22.41 11.97 7.85
C GLN A 406 -21.89 11.36 6.54
N THR A 407 -22.79 10.86 5.68
CA THR A 407 -22.48 10.39 4.32
C THR A 407 -23.63 10.68 3.37
N ILE A 408 -23.33 10.96 2.10
CA ILE A 408 -24.33 11.31 1.07
C ILE A 408 -24.17 10.45 -0.19
N GLU A 409 -25.27 9.85 -0.65
CA GLU A 409 -25.31 9.07 -1.90
C GLU A 409 -26.17 9.78 -2.95
N ALA A 410 -25.54 10.18 -4.05
CA ALA A 410 -26.16 10.85 -5.18
C ALA A 410 -26.70 9.81 -6.19
N GLY A 411 -28.01 9.57 -6.19
CA GLY A 411 -28.67 8.60 -7.07
C GLY A 411 -29.10 9.17 -8.43
N GLN A 412 -30.04 8.50 -9.10
CA GLN A 412 -30.63 9.02 -10.34
C GLN A 412 -31.61 10.15 -10.05
N TYR A 413 -31.20 11.40 -10.29
CA TYR A 413 -31.98 12.62 -10.01
C TYR A 413 -32.58 12.67 -8.59
N CYS A 414 -31.91 12.06 -7.61
CA CYS A 414 -32.30 12.02 -6.21
C CYS A 414 -31.06 11.90 -5.33
N THR A 415 -31.17 12.31 -4.07
CA THR A 415 -30.05 12.33 -3.11
C THR A 415 -30.49 11.69 -1.81
N PHE A 416 -29.66 10.81 -1.25
CA PHE A 416 -29.85 10.18 0.05
C PHE A 416 -28.81 10.69 1.04
N VAL A 417 -29.26 11.04 2.24
CA VAL A 417 -28.42 11.57 3.32
C VAL A 417 -28.53 10.63 4.50
N ILE A 418 -27.40 10.15 5.02
CA ILE A 418 -27.34 9.39 6.26
C ILE A 418 -26.80 10.32 7.34
N SER A 419 -27.56 10.50 8.42
CA SER A 419 -27.15 11.31 9.58
C SER A 419 -26.28 10.49 10.55
N THR A 420 -25.73 11.12 11.58
CA THR A 420 -24.82 10.47 12.53
C THR A 420 -25.44 9.34 13.37
N ASP A 421 -26.78 9.32 13.49
CA ASP A 421 -27.60 8.26 14.10
C ASP A 421 -27.85 7.05 13.16
N GLY A 422 -27.42 7.15 11.89
CA GLY A 422 -27.72 6.18 10.84
C GLY A 422 -29.16 6.28 10.31
N SER A 423 -29.89 7.36 10.60
CA SER A 423 -31.18 7.61 9.96
C SER A 423 -31.00 8.21 8.57
N VAL A 424 -31.86 7.77 7.63
CA VAL A 424 -31.78 8.18 6.23
C VAL A 424 -32.86 9.19 5.90
N ARG A 425 -32.49 10.24 5.16
CA ARG A 425 -33.43 11.18 4.51
C ARG A 425 -33.18 11.19 3.01
N ALA A 426 -34.20 11.50 2.22
CA ALA A 426 -34.08 11.61 0.76
C ALA A 426 -34.84 12.81 0.19
N CYS A 427 -34.37 13.28 -0.97
CA CYS A 427 -35.00 14.33 -1.78
C CYS A 427 -34.80 14.06 -3.28
N GLY A 428 -35.47 14.83 -4.14
CA GLY A 428 -35.37 14.72 -5.59
C GLY A 428 -36.53 14.00 -6.27
N LYS A 429 -36.25 13.31 -7.37
CA LYS A 429 -37.23 12.61 -8.22
C LYS A 429 -37.89 11.44 -7.49
N GLY A 430 -39.22 11.39 -7.47
CA GLY A 430 -39.99 10.35 -6.78
C GLY A 430 -40.35 9.12 -7.60
N SER A 431 -40.19 9.18 -8.93
CA SER A 431 -40.71 8.15 -9.86
C SER A 431 -40.30 6.73 -9.48
N TYR A 432 -41.26 5.81 -9.61
CA TYR A 432 -41.17 4.40 -9.21
C TYR A 432 -40.90 4.17 -7.70
N GLY A 433 -41.13 5.17 -6.85
CA GLY A 433 -40.96 5.04 -5.40
C GLY A 433 -39.51 5.01 -4.94
N ARG A 434 -38.56 5.42 -5.78
CA ARG A 434 -37.10 5.36 -5.51
C ARG A 434 -36.66 6.05 -4.21
N LEU A 435 -37.46 6.98 -3.67
CA LEU A 435 -37.15 7.69 -2.43
C LEU A 435 -37.53 6.90 -1.16
N GLY A 436 -38.27 5.80 -1.26
CA GLY A 436 -38.64 4.96 -0.10
C GLY A 436 -39.75 5.55 0.77
N LEU A 437 -40.54 6.50 0.26
CA LEU A 437 -41.53 7.28 1.01
C LEU A 437 -42.99 6.80 0.80
N GLY A 438 -43.21 5.69 0.11
CA GLY A 438 -44.53 5.13 -0.18
C GLY A 438 -45.26 5.71 -1.40
N ASP A 439 -44.96 6.96 -1.76
CA ASP A 439 -45.54 7.62 -2.94
C ASP A 439 -44.66 7.48 -4.19
N SER A 440 -44.85 8.34 -5.19
CA SER A 440 -43.91 8.50 -6.30
C SER A 440 -43.71 9.96 -6.69
N ASN A 441 -43.91 10.86 -5.72
CA ASN A 441 -43.88 12.30 -5.89
C ASN A 441 -42.45 12.84 -5.72
N ASN A 442 -42.08 13.86 -6.50
CA ASN A 442 -40.82 14.56 -6.29
C ASN A 442 -40.86 15.31 -4.95
N GLN A 443 -39.73 15.35 -4.25
CA GLN A 443 -39.62 15.93 -2.92
C GLN A 443 -38.60 17.06 -2.93
N SER A 444 -39.07 18.29 -2.71
CA SER A 444 -38.26 19.51 -2.68
C SER A 444 -37.51 19.74 -1.36
N THR A 445 -37.77 18.93 -0.35
CA THR A 445 -37.11 18.93 0.95
C THR A 445 -36.68 17.52 1.33
N LEU A 446 -35.69 17.41 2.22
CA LEU A 446 -35.26 16.12 2.78
C LEU A 446 -36.34 15.52 3.69
N LYS A 447 -36.89 14.37 3.31
CA LYS A 447 -37.86 13.60 4.12
C LYS A 447 -37.21 12.34 4.69
N LYS A 448 -37.45 12.06 5.97
CA LYS A 448 -36.92 10.87 6.67
C LYS A 448 -37.62 9.61 6.17
N LEU A 449 -36.83 8.58 5.86
CA LEU A 449 -37.31 7.25 5.52
C LEU A 449 -37.61 6.48 6.81
N THR A 450 -38.66 5.67 6.78
CA THR A 450 -38.95 4.70 7.84
C THR A 450 -38.44 3.33 7.38
N PHE A 451 -37.68 2.67 8.26
CA PHE A 451 -37.36 1.25 8.18
C PHE A 451 -38.11 0.58 9.34
N GLU A 452 -38.82 -0.50 9.06
CA GLU A 452 -39.61 -1.24 10.07
C GLU A 452 -39.12 -2.70 10.16
N PRO A 453 -38.71 -3.19 11.36
CA PRO A 453 -38.47 -2.44 12.58
C PRO A 453 -37.37 -1.38 12.42
N HIS A 454 -37.24 -0.46 13.37
CA HIS A 454 -36.23 0.60 13.28
C HIS A 454 -34.80 0.03 13.25
N ARG A 455 -34.01 0.50 12.28
CA ARG A 455 -32.61 0.11 12.08
C ARG A 455 -31.74 1.35 11.86
N SER A 456 -30.50 1.29 12.34
CA SER A 456 -29.44 2.24 11.97
C SER A 456 -28.81 1.78 10.65
N ILE A 457 -28.88 2.62 9.62
CA ILE A 457 -28.34 2.34 8.28
C ILE A 457 -26.87 2.78 8.24
N LYS A 458 -25.98 1.86 7.84
CA LYS A 458 -24.55 2.14 7.70
C LYS A 458 -24.24 2.79 6.34
N LYS A 459 -24.85 2.32 5.26
CA LYS A 459 -24.59 2.81 3.90
C LYS A 459 -25.78 2.62 2.96
N VAL A 460 -25.88 3.48 1.96
CA VAL A 460 -26.86 3.46 0.87
C VAL A 460 -26.10 3.43 -0.46
N SER A 461 -26.61 2.70 -1.47
CA SER A 461 -26.17 2.79 -2.86
C SER A 461 -27.41 2.92 -3.76
N SER A 462 -27.43 3.92 -4.64
CA SER A 462 -28.56 4.16 -5.54
C SER A 462 -28.12 4.17 -7.00
N SER A 463 -28.90 3.50 -7.85
CA SER A 463 -28.67 3.46 -9.29
C SER A 463 -28.56 4.87 -9.86
N LYS A 464 -27.55 5.08 -10.69
CA LYS A 464 -27.35 6.33 -11.45
C LYS A 464 -28.17 6.37 -12.76
N GLY A 465 -28.95 5.32 -13.07
CA GLY A 465 -29.65 5.16 -14.36
C GLY A 465 -30.86 4.20 -14.39
N SER A 466 -31.34 3.91 -15.60
CA SER A 466 -32.66 3.30 -15.92
C SER A 466 -33.80 3.96 -15.14
N ASP A 467 -34.59 3.20 -14.38
CA ASP A 467 -35.84 3.65 -13.75
C ASP A 467 -35.67 3.84 -12.23
N GLY A 468 -34.46 3.60 -11.72
CA GLY A 468 -34.04 3.93 -10.37
C GLY A 468 -34.45 2.91 -9.32
N HIS A 469 -33.46 2.25 -8.73
CA HIS A 469 -33.62 1.45 -7.51
C HIS A 469 -32.50 1.82 -6.53
N THR A 470 -32.71 1.50 -5.25
CA THR A 470 -31.78 1.81 -4.17
C THR A 470 -31.65 0.60 -3.25
N LEU A 471 -30.42 0.36 -2.78
CA LEU A 471 -30.06 -0.62 -1.76
C LEU A 471 -29.54 0.13 -0.52
N ALA A 472 -29.76 -0.42 0.66
CA ALA A 472 -29.14 0.03 1.90
C ALA A 472 -28.79 -1.17 2.77
N PHE A 473 -27.81 -1.04 3.66
CA PHE A 473 -27.57 -2.05 4.69
C PHE A 473 -27.36 -1.45 6.08
N THR A 474 -27.77 -2.21 7.10
CA THR A 474 -27.75 -1.80 8.51
C THR A 474 -26.35 -1.92 9.11
N THR A 475 -26.15 -1.39 10.32
CA THR A 475 -24.97 -1.70 11.15
C THR A 475 -24.85 -3.19 11.51
N GLU A 476 -25.94 -3.94 11.41
CA GLU A 476 -26.04 -5.39 11.66
C GLU A 476 -25.83 -6.22 10.37
N GLY A 477 -25.65 -5.56 9.22
CA GLY A 477 -25.45 -6.21 7.92
C GLY A 477 -26.73 -6.69 7.21
N GLU A 478 -27.92 -6.38 7.73
CA GLU A 478 -29.19 -6.64 7.03
C GLU A 478 -29.34 -5.74 5.80
N VAL A 479 -29.84 -6.26 4.66
CA VAL A 479 -30.00 -5.49 3.41
C VAL A 479 -31.47 -5.15 3.12
N PHE A 480 -31.73 -3.88 2.83
CA PHE A 480 -33.03 -3.36 2.39
C PHE A 480 -32.94 -2.87 0.93
N SER A 481 -34.02 -3.03 0.18
CA SER A 481 -34.14 -2.56 -1.21
C SER A 481 -35.49 -1.89 -1.48
N TRP A 482 -35.50 -0.92 -2.39
CA TRP A 482 -36.72 -0.24 -2.87
C TRP A 482 -36.52 0.49 -4.21
N GLY A 483 -37.59 1.07 -4.74
CA GLY A 483 -37.66 1.66 -6.07
C GLY A 483 -38.21 0.67 -7.09
N ASP A 484 -37.72 0.77 -8.33
CA ASP A 484 -38.24 0.01 -9.45
C ASP A 484 -37.93 -1.51 -9.39
N GLY A 485 -38.95 -2.33 -9.66
CA GLY A 485 -38.94 -3.79 -9.49
C GLY A 485 -38.44 -4.58 -10.70
N ASP A 486 -38.46 -4.00 -11.90
CA ASP A 486 -38.18 -4.72 -13.16
C ASP A 486 -36.87 -5.53 -13.15
N TYR A 487 -36.87 -6.64 -13.89
CA TYR A 487 -35.79 -7.64 -13.95
C TYR A 487 -35.50 -8.34 -12.60
N GLY A 488 -36.27 -8.07 -11.55
CA GLY A 488 -36.08 -8.68 -10.23
C GLY A 488 -34.94 -8.08 -9.39
N LYS A 489 -34.44 -6.89 -9.76
CA LYS A 489 -33.30 -6.21 -9.10
C LYS A 489 -33.54 -5.80 -7.63
N LEU A 490 -34.75 -5.95 -7.10
CA LEU A 490 -35.02 -5.78 -5.67
C LEU A 490 -34.78 -7.06 -4.84
N GLY A 491 -34.57 -8.22 -5.48
CA GLY A 491 -34.14 -9.45 -4.78
C GLY A 491 -35.25 -10.20 -4.02
N HIS A 492 -36.52 -9.78 -4.14
CA HIS A 492 -37.64 -10.32 -3.37
C HIS A 492 -38.36 -11.54 -4.01
N GLY A 493 -37.75 -12.22 -4.98
CA GLY A 493 -38.37 -13.35 -5.70
C GLY A 493 -39.46 -12.93 -6.72
N ASN A 494 -39.55 -11.65 -7.06
CA ASN A 494 -40.51 -11.08 -7.99
C ASN A 494 -39.98 -9.77 -8.59
N SER A 495 -40.70 -9.22 -9.58
CA SER A 495 -40.36 -7.96 -10.25
C SER A 495 -41.23 -6.76 -9.80
N SER A 496 -41.90 -6.84 -8.65
CA SER A 496 -42.83 -5.79 -8.21
C SER A 496 -42.09 -4.60 -7.57
N THR A 497 -42.32 -3.40 -8.10
CA THR A 497 -41.88 -2.11 -7.53
C THR A 497 -42.19 -2.02 -6.04
N GLN A 498 -41.21 -1.69 -5.20
CA GLN A 498 -41.41 -1.46 -3.75
C GLN A 498 -41.24 0.03 -3.46
N LYS A 499 -42.28 0.69 -2.94
CA LYS A 499 -42.25 2.15 -2.67
C LYS A 499 -41.73 2.50 -1.27
N TYR A 500 -41.50 1.51 -0.42
CA TYR A 500 -40.89 1.61 0.91
C TYR A 500 -39.67 0.67 0.97
N PRO A 501 -38.65 0.96 1.82
CA PRO A 501 -37.56 0.05 2.09
C PRO A 501 -38.07 -1.31 2.59
N LYS A 502 -37.74 -2.38 1.86
CA LYS A 502 -38.13 -3.74 2.21
C LYS A 502 -36.89 -4.62 2.44
N LEU A 503 -36.88 -5.36 3.53
CA LEU A 503 -35.81 -6.32 3.86
C LEU A 503 -35.71 -7.41 2.77
N ILE A 504 -34.48 -7.70 2.32
CA ILE A 504 -34.20 -8.80 1.41
C ILE A 504 -34.02 -10.08 2.23
N GLN A 505 -34.97 -11.02 2.07
CA GLN A 505 -34.98 -12.32 2.75
C GLN A 505 -34.33 -13.41 1.88
N GLY A 506 -34.10 -14.59 2.47
CA GLY A 506 -33.57 -15.76 1.76
C GLY A 506 -32.04 -15.81 1.83
N PRO A 507 -31.28 -15.88 0.71
CA PRO A 507 -29.84 -16.19 0.73
C PRO A 507 -28.91 -15.21 1.46
N LEU A 508 -29.39 -14.01 1.82
CA LEU A 508 -28.67 -13.03 2.66
C LEU A 508 -29.09 -13.07 4.14
N GLN A 509 -30.14 -13.82 4.50
CA GLN A 509 -30.66 -13.88 5.86
C GLN A 509 -29.63 -14.54 6.79
N GLY A 510 -29.21 -13.81 7.84
CA GLY A 510 -28.20 -14.28 8.78
C GLY A 510 -26.75 -14.16 8.27
N LYS A 511 -26.52 -13.46 7.15
CA LYS A 511 -25.17 -13.06 6.71
C LYS A 511 -24.97 -11.57 6.95
N VAL A 512 -23.80 -11.20 7.47
CA VAL A 512 -23.41 -9.79 7.61
C VAL A 512 -22.98 -9.26 6.25
N VAL A 513 -23.69 -8.28 5.69
CA VAL A 513 -23.29 -7.60 4.45
C VAL A 513 -22.47 -6.35 4.78
N VAL A 514 -21.31 -6.21 4.13
CA VAL A 514 -20.34 -5.12 4.35
C VAL A 514 -20.25 -4.14 3.18
N CYS A 515 -20.77 -4.50 2.00
CA CYS A 515 -20.85 -3.61 0.85
C CYS A 515 -22.05 -3.97 -0.05
N VAL A 516 -22.68 -2.96 -0.65
CA VAL A 516 -23.76 -3.12 -1.65
C VAL A 516 -23.55 -2.16 -2.82
N SER A 517 -24.00 -2.54 -4.01
CA SER A 517 -23.94 -1.68 -5.19
C SER A 517 -25.19 -1.81 -6.08
N ALA A 518 -25.78 -0.69 -6.44
CA ALA A 518 -26.96 -0.59 -7.29
C ALA A 518 -26.57 -0.15 -8.72
N GLY A 519 -26.54 -1.09 -9.66
CA GLY A 519 -26.38 -0.81 -11.09
C GLY A 519 -27.71 -0.40 -11.74
N TYR A 520 -27.71 -0.23 -13.07
CA TYR A 520 -28.90 0.32 -13.75
C TYR A 520 -30.11 -0.63 -13.69
N ARG A 521 -29.84 -1.93 -13.87
CA ARG A 521 -30.84 -3.01 -13.89
C ARG A 521 -30.42 -4.26 -13.11
N HIS A 522 -29.29 -4.18 -12.40
CA HIS A 522 -28.74 -5.27 -11.60
C HIS A 522 -28.17 -4.72 -10.29
N SER A 523 -27.92 -5.62 -9.34
CA SER A 523 -27.63 -5.33 -7.95
C SER A 523 -26.61 -6.32 -7.42
N ALA A 524 -25.77 -5.88 -6.48
CA ALA A 524 -24.80 -6.73 -5.82
C ALA A 524 -24.67 -6.45 -4.32
N ALA A 525 -24.27 -7.47 -3.57
CA ALA A 525 -23.88 -7.41 -2.16
C ALA A 525 -22.64 -8.26 -1.90
N VAL A 526 -21.80 -7.83 -0.95
CA VAL A 526 -20.61 -8.55 -0.50
C VAL A 526 -20.74 -8.84 1.00
N THR A 527 -20.57 -10.10 1.38
CA THR A 527 -20.64 -10.53 2.79
C THR A 527 -19.33 -10.29 3.53
N GLU A 528 -19.37 -10.27 4.86
CA GLU A 528 -18.17 -10.20 5.71
C GLU A 528 -17.23 -11.39 5.47
N ASP A 529 -17.76 -12.56 5.12
CA ASP A 529 -16.99 -13.72 4.66
C ASP A 529 -16.24 -13.44 3.34
N GLY A 530 -16.73 -12.52 2.52
CA GLY A 530 -16.15 -12.14 1.23
C GLY A 530 -16.75 -12.90 0.04
N GLU A 531 -17.98 -13.37 0.19
CA GLU A 531 -18.78 -13.91 -0.91
C GLU A 531 -19.43 -12.76 -1.70
N LEU A 532 -19.53 -12.92 -3.02
CA LEU A 532 -20.25 -11.98 -3.88
C LEU A 532 -21.62 -12.55 -4.26
N TYR A 533 -22.66 -11.78 -3.96
CA TYR A 533 -24.03 -12.04 -4.37
C TYR A 533 -24.46 -11.03 -5.43
N THR A 534 -25.12 -11.50 -6.50
CA THR A 534 -25.64 -10.68 -7.61
C THR A 534 -27.07 -11.08 -7.97
N TRP A 535 -27.87 -10.11 -8.45
CA TRP A 535 -29.25 -10.32 -8.92
C TRP A 535 -29.72 -9.17 -9.84
N GLY A 536 -30.87 -9.34 -10.49
CA GLY A 536 -31.45 -8.44 -11.48
C GLY A 536 -31.32 -8.96 -12.92
N GLU A 537 -31.17 -8.05 -13.89
CA GLU A 537 -31.04 -8.35 -15.32
C GLU A 537 -29.76 -9.13 -15.64
N GLY A 538 -29.91 -10.33 -16.21
CA GLY A 538 -28.80 -11.22 -16.56
C GLY A 538 -28.05 -10.85 -17.84
N ASP A 539 -28.65 -10.02 -18.69
CA ASP A 539 -28.18 -9.76 -20.05
C ASP A 539 -26.71 -9.31 -20.10
N PHE A 540 -26.01 -9.82 -21.12
CA PHE A 540 -24.57 -9.67 -21.34
C PHE A 540 -23.67 -10.30 -20.28
N GLY A 541 -24.22 -11.06 -19.32
CA GLY A 541 -23.45 -11.80 -18.32
C GLY A 541 -23.10 -11.02 -17.05
N ARG A 542 -23.75 -9.86 -16.83
CA ARG A 542 -23.40 -8.93 -15.73
C ARG A 542 -23.70 -9.44 -14.31
N LEU A 543 -24.22 -10.65 -14.17
CA LEU A 543 -24.38 -11.31 -12.87
C LEU A 543 -23.22 -12.27 -12.56
N GLY A 544 -22.40 -12.64 -13.55
CA GLY A 544 -21.17 -13.42 -13.35
C GLY A 544 -21.35 -14.94 -13.19
N HIS A 545 -22.54 -15.49 -13.43
CA HIS A 545 -22.82 -16.92 -13.19
C HIS A 545 -22.53 -17.87 -14.38
N GLY A 546 -22.03 -17.36 -15.50
CA GLY A 546 -21.79 -18.13 -16.73
C GLY A 546 -22.92 -18.13 -17.75
N ASP A 547 -24.00 -17.38 -17.52
CA ASP A 547 -25.18 -17.31 -18.41
C ASP A 547 -25.73 -15.87 -18.52
N SER A 548 -26.77 -15.68 -19.35
CA SER A 548 -27.54 -14.42 -19.48
C SER A 548 -28.79 -14.37 -18.59
N ASN A 549 -28.99 -15.31 -17.65
CA ASN A 549 -30.29 -15.50 -17.01
C ASN A 549 -30.53 -14.44 -15.92
N SER A 550 -31.64 -13.70 -16.03
CA SER A 550 -32.07 -12.76 -14.97
C SER A 550 -32.44 -13.51 -13.69
N ARG A 551 -32.10 -12.92 -12.54
CA ARG A 551 -32.26 -13.55 -11.21
C ARG A 551 -33.00 -12.59 -10.28
N ASN A 552 -34.12 -13.04 -9.73
CA ASN A 552 -35.00 -12.23 -8.88
C ASN A 552 -34.73 -12.37 -7.37
N ILE A 553 -33.68 -13.12 -6.99
CA ILE A 553 -33.22 -13.38 -5.62
C ILE A 553 -31.68 -13.28 -5.62
N PRO A 554 -31.03 -12.72 -4.57
CA PRO A 554 -29.57 -12.71 -4.45
C PRO A 554 -28.95 -14.08 -4.66
N THR A 555 -28.10 -14.22 -5.67
CA THR A 555 -27.48 -15.49 -6.06
C THR A 555 -25.97 -15.41 -5.88
N LEU A 556 -25.36 -16.46 -5.31
CA LEU A 556 -23.92 -16.54 -5.10
C LEU A 556 -23.15 -16.68 -6.43
N VAL A 557 -22.15 -15.83 -6.64
CA VAL A 557 -21.21 -15.92 -7.77
C VAL A 557 -20.11 -16.93 -7.43
N LYS A 558 -20.30 -18.19 -7.83
CA LYS A 558 -19.43 -19.32 -7.41
C LYS A 558 -17.98 -19.26 -7.92
N ASP A 559 -17.69 -18.50 -8.97
CA ASP A 559 -16.37 -18.41 -9.60
C ASP A 559 -15.45 -17.34 -8.96
N ILE A 560 -15.84 -16.74 -7.83
CA ILE A 560 -15.08 -15.70 -7.12
C ILE A 560 -15.26 -15.81 -5.60
N SER A 561 -14.22 -15.43 -4.84
CA SER A 561 -14.21 -15.43 -3.37
C SER A 561 -13.25 -14.36 -2.84
N ASN A 562 -13.31 -14.06 -1.54
CA ASN A 562 -12.48 -13.05 -0.87
C ASN A 562 -12.68 -11.63 -1.46
N VAL A 563 -13.91 -11.30 -1.86
CA VAL A 563 -14.30 -9.96 -2.33
C VAL A 563 -14.46 -9.02 -1.12
N GLY A 564 -14.05 -7.76 -1.27
CA GLY A 564 -14.23 -6.69 -0.28
C GLY A 564 -15.09 -5.52 -0.76
N GLU A 565 -15.02 -5.18 -2.05
CA GLU A 565 -15.86 -4.14 -2.67
C GLU A 565 -16.41 -4.63 -4.03
N VAL A 566 -17.60 -4.16 -4.38
CA VAL A 566 -18.22 -4.35 -5.70
C VAL A 566 -18.78 -3.03 -6.22
N SER A 567 -18.68 -2.81 -7.53
CA SER A 567 -19.25 -1.65 -8.21
C SER A 567 -20.03 -2.09 -9.47
N CYS A 568 -21.30 -1.71 -9.52
CA CYS A 568 -22.26 -2.09 -10.56
C CYS A 568 -22.53 -0.92 -11.51
N GLY A 569 -22.13 -1.05 -12.78
CA GLY A 569 -22.36 -0.05 -13.82
C GLY A 569 -23.70 -0.20 -14.52
N SER A 570 -23.77 0.28 -15.77
CA SER A 570 -24.96 0.10 -16.61
C SER A 570 -25.22 -1.38 -16.96
N SER A 571 -24.20 -2.04 -17.49
CA SER A 571 -24.26 -3.39 -18.06
C SER A 571 -23.07 -4.28 -17.69
N HIS A 572 -22.26 -3.85 -16.73
CA HIS A 572 -21.06 -4.55 -16.26
C HIS A 572 -20.87 -4.37 -14.76
N THR A 573 -20.02 -5.21 -14.18
CA THR A 573 -19.71 -5.23 -12.75
C THR A 573 -18.20 -5.35 -12.57
N ILE A 574 -17.68 -4.70 -11.52
CA ILE A 574 -16.27 -4.78 -11.12
C ILE A 574 -16.25 -5.20 -9.64
N ALA A 575 -15.41 -6.17 -9.31
CA ALA A 575 -15.19 -6.64 -7.94
C ALA A 575 -13.71 -6.48 -7.55
N LEU A 576 -13.46 -6.13 -6.30
CA LEU A 576 -12.14 -5.90 -5.71
C LEU A 576 -11.94 -6.86 -4.52
N SER A 577 -10.78 -7.50 -4.42
CA SER A 577 -10.45 -8.40 -3.30
C SER A 577 -10.25 -7.64 -1.99
N LYS A 578 -10.49 -8.28 -0.84
CA LYS A 578 -10.28 -7.66 0.49
C LYS A 578 -8.85 -7.17 0.72
N ASP A 579 -7.86 -7.83 0.13
CA ASP A 579 -6.44 -7.46 0.20
C ASP A 579 -6.03 -6.37 -0.82
N GLY A 580 -6.95 -5.92 -1.67
CA GLY A 580 -6.72 -4.93 -2.72
C GLY A 580 -5.88 -5.40 -3.91
N ARG A 581 -5.42 -6.67 -3.96
CA ARG A 581 -4.45 -7.16 -4.96
C ARG A 581 -5.06 -7.63 -6.28
N THR A 582 -6.35 -7.95 -6.28
CA THR A 582 -7.04 -8.53 -7.43
C THR A 582 -8.31 -7.76 -7.76
N VAL A 583 -8.45 -7.40 -9.03
CA VAL A 583 -9.68 -6.81 -9.59
C VAL A 583 -10.23 -7.76 -10.64
N TRP A 584 -11.52 -8.07 -10.54
CA TRP A 584 -12.27 -8.81 -11.55
C TRP A 584 -13.30 -7.91 -12.22
N SER A 585 -13.64 -8.22 -13.47
CA SER A 585 -14.78 -7.63 -14.17
C SER A 585 -15.56 -8.68 -14.96
N PHE A 586 -16.84 -8.40 -15.19
CA PHE A 586 -17.77 -9.24 -15.95
C PHE A 586 -18.98 -8.43 -16.46
N GLY A 587 -19.71 -8.99 -17.42
CA GLY A 587 -20.81 -8.33 -18.13
C GLY A 587 -20.48 -7.89 -19.56
N GLY A 588 -21.13 -6.82 -20.01
CA GLY A 588 -20.97 -6.28 -21.36
C GLY A 588 -19.59 -5.68 -21.60
N GLY A 589 -18.92 -6.16 -22.66
CA GLY A 589 -17.58 -5.70 -23.05
C GLY A 589 -17.54 -4.39 -23.86
N ASP A 590 -18.70 -3.83 -24.21
CA ASP A 590 -18.82 -2.70 -25.13
C ASP A 590 -17.89 -1.54 -24.73
N ASN A 591 -17.22 -0.94 -25.72
CA ASN A 591 -16.24 0.13 -25.51
C ASN A 591 -15.00 -0.24 -24.67
N GLY A 592 -14.83 -1.52 -24.29
CA GLY A 592 -13.71 -2.01 -23.49
C GLY A 592 -13.84 -1.77 -21.99
N LYS A 593 -15.03 -1.42 -21.48
CA LYS A 593 -15.30 -1.08 -20.07
C LYS A 593 -14.98 -2.18 -19.04
N LEU A 594 -14.68 -3.40 -19.50
CA LEU A 594 -14.16 -4.50 -18.67
C LEU A 594 -12.65 -4.46 -18.45
N GLY A 595 -11.87 -3.86 -19.35
CA GLY A 595 -10.43 -3.64 -19.16
C GLY A 595 -9.49 -4.77 -19.61
N HIS A 596 -10.00 -5.81 -20.31
CA HIS A 596 -9.20 -6.96 -20.75
C HIS A 596 -8.41 -6.77 -22.06
N GLY A 597 -8.54 -5.62 -22.73
CA GLY A 597 -7.92 -5.33 -24.02
C GLY A 597 -8.75 -5.72 -25.24
N ASP A 598 -10.00 -6.13 -25.03
CA ASP A 598 -10.99 -6.43 -26.08
C ASP A 598 -12.35 -5.78 -25.74
N THR A 599 -13.36 -6.03 -26.57
CA THR A 599 -14.76 -5.61 -26.34
C THR A 599 -15.70 -6.80 -26.09
N ASN A 600 -15.15 -7.95 -25.68
CA ASN A 600 -15.90 -9.19 -25.56
C ASN A 600 -16.78 -9.21 -24.29
N ARG A 601 -17.95 -9.85 -24.37
CA ARG A 601 -18.81 -10.10 -23.20
C ARG A 601 -18.18 -11.18 -22.32
N VAL A 602 -18.24 -10.99 -21.02
CA VAL A 602 -17.58 -11.86 -20.03
C VAL A 602 -18.62 -12.37 -19.04
N TYR A 603 -18.95 -13.65 -19.12
CA TYR A 603 -20.08 -14.25 -18.39
C TYR A 603 -19.74 -14.76 -16.99
N LYS A 604 -18.44 -14.90 -16.66
CA LYS A 604 -17.88 -15.28 -15.35
C LYS A 604 -16.81 -14.26 -14.94
N PRO A 605 -16.62 -13.93 -13.66
CA PRO A 605 -15.57 -13.01 -13.19
C PRO A 605 -14.19 -13.31 -13.80
N LYS A 606 -13.65 -12.36 -14.57
CA LYS A 606 -12.32 -12.46 -15.19
C LYS A 606 -11.40 -11.41 -14.58
N VAL A 607 -10.17 -11.80 -14.24
CA VAL A 607 -9.18 -10.88 -13.66
C VAL A 607 -8.75 -9.82 -14.67
N ILE A 608 -8.61 -8.58 -14.21
CA ILE A 608 -8.02 -7.48 -14.98
C ILE A 608 -6.50 -7.55 -14.83
N GLU A 609 -5.85 -8.35 -15.69
CA GLU A 609 -4.38 -8.55 -15.73
C GLU A 609 -3.57 -7.24 -15.66
N ALA A 610 -4.09 -6.17 -16.27
CA ALA A 610 -3.44 -4.85 -16.32
C ALA A 610 -3.38 -4.11 -14.96
N LEU A 611 -4.03 -4.63 -13.91
CA LEU A 611 -3.93 -4.12 -12.53
C LEU A 611 -3.20 -5.10 -11.59
N GLN A 612 -2.71 -6.24 -12.08
CA GLN A 612 -1.96 -7.19 -11.24
C GLN A 612 -0.63 -6.60 -10.76
N GLY A 613 -0.26 -6.92 -9.53
CA GLY A 613 0.92 -6.34 -8.86
C GLY A 613 0.67 -4.93 -8.31
N MET A 614 -0.50 -4.34 -8.52
CA MET A 614 -0.92 -3.09 -7.89
C MET A 614 -1.78 -3.36 -6.65
N PHE A 615 -1.73 -2.46 -5.68
CA PHE A 615 -2.71 -2.42 -4.59
C PHE A 615 -3.80 -1.40 -4.93
N ILE A 616 -5.00 -1.89 -5.19
CA ILE A 616 -6.19 -1.10 -5.50
C ILE A 616 -7.01 -0.90 -4.22
N ARG A 617 -7.39 0.35 -3.95
CA ARG A 617 -8.11 0.78 -2.74
C ARG A 617 -9.61 0.99 -2.98
N LYS A 618 -10.02 1.29 -4.22
CA LYS A 618 -11.43 1.50 -4.59
C LYS A 618 -11.65 1.23 -6.09
N VAL A 619 -12.82 0.69 -6.45
CA VAL A 619 -13.26 0.51 -7.84
C VAL A 619 -14.62 1.14 -8.10
N CYS A 620 -14.78 1.78 -9.27
CA CYS A 620 -16.01 2.50 -9.65
C CYS A 620 -16.43 2.17 -11.09
N ALA A 621 -17.68 1.73 -11.28
CA ALA A 621 -18.27 1.41 -12.58
C ALA A 621 -19.35 2.45 -12.98
N GLY A 622 -19.19 3.09 -14.14
CA GLY A 622 -20.12 4.09 -14.67
C GLY A 622 -20.98 3.56 -15.83
N SER A 623 -21.46 4.46 -16.68
CA SER A 623 -22.34 4.11 -17.81
C SER A 623 -21.62 3.39 -18.96
N GLN A 624 -20.43 3.86 -19.37
CA GLN A 624 -19.58 3.23 -20.41
C GLN A 624 -18.09 3.26 -20.07
N SER A 625 -17.78 3.53 -18.80
CA SER A 625 -16.44 3.78 -18.28
C SER A 625 -16.26 3.17 -16.89
N SER A 626 -15.02 2.99 -16.51
CA SER A 626 -14.60 2.29 -15.29
C SER A 626 -13.35 2.95 -14.73
N LEU A 627 -13.27 3.07 -13.40
CA LEU A 627 -12.14 3.66 -12.68
C LEU A 627 -11.62 2.71 -11.58
N ALA A 628 -10.32 2.81 -11.30
CA ALA A 628 -9.68 2.25 -10.11
C ALA A 628 -8.75 3.29 -9.47
N LEU A 629 -8.72 3.31 -8.13
CA LEU A 629 -7.81 4.13 -7.32
C LEU A 629 -6.80 3.20 -6.64
N THR A 630 -5.51 3.48 -6.77
CA THR A 630 -4.43 2.73 -6.09
C THR A 630 -4.22 3.21 -4.65
N SER A 631 -3.56 2.40 -3.81
CA SER A 631 -3.09 2.83 -2.47
C SER A 631 -2.01 3.93 -2.53
N THR A 632 -1.30 4.06 -3.66
CA THR A 632 -0.37 5.17 -3.94
C THR A 632 -1.06 6.48 -4.29
N GLY A 633 -2.39 6.47 -4.52
CA GLY A 633 -3.18 7.64 -4.90
C GLY A 633 -3.21 7.95 -6.39
N GLN A 634 -2.89 6.97 -7.25
CA GLN A 634 -2.98 7.09 -8.70
C GLN A 634 -4.35 6.61 -9.20
N VAL A 635 -4.90 7.28 -10.21
CA VAL A 635 -6.21 6.93 -10.80
C VAL A 635 -6.02 6.34 -12.19
N TYR A 636 -6.64 5.18 -12.41
CA TYR A 636 -6.67 4.47 -13.69
C TYR A 636 -8.09 4.46 -14.26
N ALA A 637 -8.22 4.69 -15.57
CA ALA A 637 -9.49 4.73 -16.29
C ALA A 637 -9.51 3.81 -17.52
N TRP A 638 -10.66 3.24 -17.85
CA TRP A 638 -10.91 2.46 -19.07
C TRP A 638 -12.39 2.48 -19.49
N GLY A 639 -12.70 1.94 -20.66
CA GLY A 639 -13.98 2.15 -21.36
C GLY A 639 -13.87 3.27 -22.39
N CYS A 640 -14.89 4.13 -22.52
CA CYS A 640 -14.86 5.27 -23.45
C CYS A 640 -15.35 6.60 -22.88
N GLY A 641 -15.14 7.64 -23.69
CA GLY A 641 -15.70 8.97 -23.49
C GLY A 641 -14.82 9.87 -22.64
N ALA A 642 -15.31 11.09 -22.38
CA ALA A 642 -14.59 12.10 -21.60
C ALA A 642 -14.23 11.64 -20.17
N CYS A 643 -14.89 10.62 -19.62
CA CYS A 643 -14.54 9.97 -18.35
C CYS A 643 -13.10 9.41 -18.30
N LEU A 644 -12.46 9.17 -19.45
CA LEU A 644 -11.06 8.72 -19.50
C LEU A 644 -10.04 9.81 -19.10
N GLY A 645 -10.46 11.08 -19.01
CA GLY A 645 -9.60 12.19 -18.56
C GLY A 645 -8.41 12.51 -19.46
N CYS A 646 -8.33 11.92 -20.66
CA CYS A 646 -7.14 11.94 -21.52
C CYS A 646 -7.18 13.01 -22.63
N GLY A 647 -8.02 14.04 -22.51
CA GLY A 647 -8.08 15.18 -23.44
C GLY A 647 -9.06 15.07 -24.61
N SER A 648 -9.62 13.89 -24.89
CA SER A 648 -10.65 13.69 -25.94
C SER A 648 -11.96 13.15 -25.36
N SER A 649 -13.08 13.58 -25.96
CA SER A 649 -14.43 13.10 -25.66
C SER A 649 -14.81 11.82 -26.37
N GLU A 650 -14.04 11.40 -27.38
CA GLU A 650 -14.28 10.21 -28.22
C GLU A 650 -13.24 9.11 -27.99
N ALA A 651 -12.32 9.32 -27.03
CA ALA A 651 -11.29 8.34 -26.70
C ALA A 651 -11.90 7.01 -26.21
N THR A 652 -11.21 5.93 -26.53
CA THR A 652 -11.47 4.58 -26.03
C THR A 652 -10.18 4.02 -25.41
N ALA A 653 -10.33 3.24 -24.34
CA ALA A 653 -9.23 2.57 -23.65
C ALA A 653 -9.70 1.18 -23.24
N LEU A 654 -9.25 0.16 -23.98
CA LEU A 654 -9.65 -1.23 -23.76
C LEU A 654 -8.98 -1.90 -22.55
N ARG A 655 -7.96 -1.25 -21.98
CA ARG A 655 -7.26 -1.63 -20.73
C ARG A 655 -7.15 -0.41 -19.81
N PRO A 656 -7.11 -0.60 -18.48
CA PRO A 656 -6.78 0.45 -17.51
C PRO A 656 -5.58 1.28 -17.92
N LYS A 657 -5.76 2.61 -17.99
CA LYS A 657 -4.71 3.58 -18.29
C LYS A 657 -4.64 4.64 -17.20
N LEU A 658 -3.43 4.99 -16.77
CA LEU A 658 -3.17 6.09 -15.83
C LEU A 658 -3.70 7.42 -16.39
N ILE A 659 -4.37 8.21 -15.54
CA ILE A 659 -4.75 9.58 -15.86
C ILE A 659 -3.56 10.50 -15.55
N GLU A 660 -2.73 10.77 -16.55
CA GLU A 660 -1.46 11.53 -16.43
C GLU A 660 -1.61 12.88 -15.70
N GLU A 661 -2.72 13.60 -15.93
CA GLU A 661 -3.01 14.90 -15.29
C GLU A 661 -3.18 14.82 -13.76
N LEU A 662 -3.45 13.63 -13.22
CA LEU A 662 -3.53 13.36 -11.77
C LEU A 662 -2.32 12.56 -11.26
N ALA A 663 -1.35 12.19 -12.11
CA ALA A 663 -0.23 11.33 -11.71
C ALA A 663 0.71 12.00 -10.68
N ALA A 664 0.72 13.33 -10.61
CA ALA A 664 1.46 14.12 -9.62
C ALA A 664 0.65 14.45 -8.35
N THR A 665 -0.68 14.25 -8.36
CA THR A 665 -1.58 14.62 -7.26
C THR A 665 -2.05 13.35 -6.55
N ARG A 666 -1.65 13.14 -5.30
CA ARG A 666 -2.08 11.96 -4.53
C ARG A 666 -3.59 12.01 -4.30
N ILE A 667 -4.34 11.18 -5.02
CA ILE A 667 -5.78 11.05 -4.86
C ILE A 667 -6.11 10.19 -3.64
N VAL A 668 -7.13 10.63 -2.92
CA VAL A 668 -7.61 10.12 -1.64
C VAL A 668 -8.95 9.42 -1.80
N ASP A 669 -9.85 9.90 -2.66
CA ASP A 669 -11.07 9.17 -3.05
C ASP A 669 -11.48 9.45 -4.50
N ILE A 670 -12.29 8.56 -5.09
CA ILE A 670 -12.91 8.71 -6.42
C ILE A 670 -14.41 8.42 -6.39
N SER A 671 -15.19 9.10 -7.22
CA SER A 671 -16.62 8.87 -7.41
C SER A 671 -16.98 8.97 -8.90
N ILE A 672 -17.93 8.15 -9.37
CA ILE A 672 -18.42 8.19 -10.76
C ILE A 672 -19.94 8.31 -10.78
N GLY A 673 -20.43 9.16 -11.68
CA GLY A 673 -21.85 9.30 -11.99
C GLY A 673 -22.27 8.38 -13.13
N ASP A 674 -23.27 8.81 -13.91
CA ASP A 674 -23.55 8.20 -15.22
C ASP A 674 -22.39 8.47 -16.20
N SER A 675 -22.07 9.75 -16.43
CA SER A 675 -21.16 10.19 -17.49
C SER A 675 -20.13 11.25 -17.05
N HIS A 676 -19.96 11.47 -15.74
CA HIS A 676 -18.94 12.33 -15.15
C HIS A 676 -18.25 11.67 -13.95
N CYS A 677 -17.08 12.20 -13.58
CA CYS A 677 -16.19 11.66 -12.56
C CYS A 677 -15.77 12.78 -11.59
N LEU A 678 -15.55 12.42 -10.33
CA LEU A 678 -14.97 13.26 -9.28
C LEU A 678 -13.78 12.53 -8.65
N ALA A 679 -12.75 13.27 -8.27
CA ALA A 679 -11.65 12.79 -7.42
C ALA A 679 -11.34 13.82 -6.32
N LEU A 680 -10.96 13.34 -5.14
CA LEU A 680 -10.55 14.16 -3.99
C LEU A 680 -9.06 13.96 -3.75
N SER A 681 -8.25 15.01 -3.68
CA SER A 681 -6.82 14.93 -3.37
C SER A 681 -6.55 14.86 -1.86
N HIS A 682 -5.31 14.51 -1.50
CA HIS A 682 -4.83 14.61 -0.12
C HIS A 682 -4.73 16.05 0.42
N ASP A 683 -4.75 17.06 -0.45
CA ASP A 683 -4.80 18.48 -0.09
C ASP A 683 -6.25 18.96 0.13
N ASN A 684 -7.22 18.04 0.16
CA ASN A 684 -8.67 18.27 0.20
C ASN A 684 -9.25 18.94 -1.07
N GLU A 685 -8.50 18.98 -2.18
CA GLU A 685 -8.96 19.58 -3.43
C GLU A 685 -9.85 18.62 -4.23
N VAL A 686 -11.01 19.09 -4.70
CA VAL A 686 -11.89 18.31 -5.59
C VAL A 686 -11.53 18.58 -7.05
N TYR A 687 -11.38 17.51 -7.83
CA TYR A 687 -11.20 17.51 -9.28
C TYR A 687 -12.41 16.87 -9.96
N ALA A 688 -12.84 17.40 -11.10
CA ALA A 688 -13.98 16.89 -11.88
C ALA A 688 -13.68 16.82 -13.38
N TRP A 689 -14.26 15.83 -14.06
CA TRP A 689 -14.21 15.67 -15.52
C TRP A 689 -15.35 14.80 -16.06
N GLY A 690 -15.48 14.72 -17.39
CA GLY A 690 -16.56 14.03 -18.08
C GLY A 690 -17.65 14.98 -18.60
N ASN A 691 -18.89 14.51 -18.66
CA ASN A 691 -20.04 15.28 -19.12
C ASN A 691 -20.30 16.51 -18.21
N ASN A 692 -20.62 17.67 -18.81
CA ASN A 692 -20.92 18.91 -18.08
C ASN A 692 -22.18 19.65 -18.59
N SER A 693 -23.07 19.02 -19.38
CA SER A 693 -24.27 19.68 -19.94
C SER A 693 -25.26 20.25 -18.91
N MET A 694 -25.14 19.84 -17.64
CA MET A 694 -25.93 20.35 -16.51
C MET A 694 -25.08 21.13 -15.49
N GLY A 695 -23.80 21.38 -15.76
CA GLY A 695 -22.86 22.02 -14.84
C GLY A 695 -22.26 21.07 -13.80
N GLN A 696 -22.41 19.75 -13.95
CA GLN A 696 -22.03 18.77 -12.92
C GLN A 696 -20.51 18.64 -12.65
N CYS A 697 -19.65 19.26 -13.46
CA CYS A 697 -18.21 19.41 -13.19
C CYS A 697 -17.86 20.70 -12.41
N GLY A 698 -18.85 21.55 -12.07
CA GLY A 698 -18.69 22.70 -11.16
C GLY A 698 -17.80 23.84 -11.71
N GLN A 699 -17.65 23.94 -13.03
CA GLN A 699 -16.70 24.85 -13.70
C GLN A 699 -17.29 26.26 -14.00
N GLY A 700 -18.45 26.61 -13.44
CA GLY A 700 -19.15 27.88 -13.72
C GLY A 700 -19.81 27.96 -15.10
N ASN A 701 -19.81 26.86 -15.85
CA ASN A 701 -20.36 26.76 -17.20
C ASN A 701 -21.00 25.38 -17.42
N SER A 702 -21.74 25.25 -18.52
CA SER A 702 -22.27 23.99 -19.05
C SER A 702 -21.71 23.65 -20.44
N THR A 703 -20.54 24.19 -20.80
CA THR A 703 -19.99 24.15 -22.17
C THR A 703 -19.18 22.88 -22.42
N GLY A 704 -19.78 21.95 -23.17
CA GLY A 704 -19.12 20.72 -23.65
C GLY A 704 -18.78 19.71 -22.53
N PRO A 705 -18.16 18.57 -22.88
CA PRO A 705 -17.53 17.70 -21.89
C PRO A 705 -16.17 18.24 -21.46
N ILE A 706 -15.87 18.12 -20.17
CA ILE A 706 -14.55 18.43 -19.59
C ILE A 706 -13.67 17.18 -19.80
N THR A 707 -12.80 17.19 -20.81
CA THR A 707 -12.07 15.99 -21.26
C THR A 707 -10.77 15.67 -20.48
N LYS A 708 -10.38 16.54 -19.54
CA LYS A 708 -9.26 16.35 -18.59
C LYS A 708 -9.73 16.69 -17.17
N PRO A 709 -9.22 16.03 -16.11
CA PRO A 709 -9.42 16.45 -14.73
C PRO A 709 -9.11 17.94 -14.56
N LYS A 710 -10.07 18.69 -14.01
CA LYS A 710 -9.88 20.09 -13.61
C LYS A 710 -10.28 20.24 -12.15
N LYS A 711 -9.54 21.05 -11.39
CA LYS A 711 -9.96 21.46 -10.05
C LYS A 711 -11.32 22.15 -10.13
N VAL A 712 -12.20 21.86 -9.18
CA VAL A 712 -13.54 22.46 -9.09
C VAL A 712 -13.42 23.85 -8.47
N SER A 713 -13.83 24.87 -9.21
CA SER A 713 -13.75 26.27 -8.77
C SER A 713 -14.71 26.55 -7.62
N GLY A 714 -14.27 27.31 -6.62
CA GLY A 714 -15.13 27.71 -5.48
C GLY A 714 -15.17 26.70 -4.33
N LEU A 715 -14.31 25.67 -4.35
CA LEU A 715 -13.97 24.83 -3.20
C LEU A 715 -12.55 25.14 -2.66
N ASP A 716 -11.93 26.20 -3.16
CA ASP A 716 -10.59 26.64 -2.75
C ASP A 716 -10.55 27.07 -1.28
N GLY A 717 -9.72 26.39 -0.47
CA GLY A 717 -9.59 26.65 0.97
C GLY A 717 -10.57 25.88 1.86
N ILE A 718 -11.52 25.13 1.29
CA ILE A 718 -12.49 24.31 2.04
C ILE A 718 -11.96 22.88 2.20
N ALA A 719 -11.93 22.37 3.43
CA ALA A 719 -11.36 21.06 3.75
C ALA A 719 -12.32 19.88 3.46
N ILE A 720 -12.71 19.70 2.19
CA ILE A 720 -13.57 18.59 1.74
C ILE A 720 -12.96 17.23 2.12
N GLN A 721 -13.76 16.35 2.73
CA GLN A 721 -13.36 15.01 3.16
C GLN A 721 -14.04 13.88 2.38
N GLN A 722 -15.18 14.16 1.73
CA GLN A 722 -15.98 13.16 1.01
C GLN A 722 -16.64 13.77 -0.24
N ILE A 723 -16.89 12.92 -1.26
CA ILE A 723 -17.43 13.28 -2.58
C ILE A 723 -18.45 12.26 -3.08
N SER A 724 -19.48 12.70 -3.81
CA SER A 724 -20.53 11.83 -4.37
C SER A 724 -21.04 12.35 -5.71
N ALA A 725 -21.23 11.46 -6.69
CA ALA A 725 -21.66 11.76 -8.05
C ALA A 725 -22.93 10.98 -8.43
N GLY A 726 -23.93 11.69 -8.96
CA GLY A 726 -25.20 11.14 -9.48
C GLY A 726 -25.24 11.11 -11.01
N THR A 727 -26.42 11.02 -11.61
CA THR A 727 -26.56 11.03 -13.09
C THR A 727 -25.99 12.30 -13.74
N SER A 728 -26.26 13.45 -13.13
CA SER A 728 -25.92 14.77 -13.69
C SER A 728 -25.86 15.85 -12.60
N HIS A 729 -25.45 15.46 -11.40
CA HIS A 729 -25.27 16.32 -10.24
C HIS A 729 -24.19 15.73 -9.31
N SER A 730 -23.67 16.56 -8.42
CA SER A 730 -22.46 16.29 -7.63
C SER A 730 -22.56 16.94 -6.26
N LEU A 731 -22.03 16.28 -5.24
CA LEU A 731 -21.95 16.78 -3.87
C LEU A 731 -20.55 16.54 -3.27
N ALA A 732 -20.10 17.46 -2.42
CA ALA A 732 -18.86 17.36 -1.65
C ALA A 732 -19.07 17.93 -0.25
N TRP A 733 -18.49 17.31 0.79
CA TRP A 733 -18.73 17.75 2.18
C TRP A 733 -17.53 17.53 3.12
N THR A 734 -17.56 18.22 4.27
CA THR A 734 -16.43 18.31 5.22
C THR A 734 -16.46 17.28 6.36
N ALA A 735 -17.57 16.56 6.60
CA ALA A 735 -17.61 15.52 7.63
C ALA A 735 -16.65 14.36 7.32
N LEU A 736 -15.89 13.91 8.33
CA LEU A 736 -14.93 12.81 8.20
C LEU A 736 -15.63 11.47 7.91
N PRO A 737 -15.14 10.66 6.94
CA PRO A 737 -15.71 9.35 6.60
C PRO A 737 -15.47 8.28 7.69
N ARG A 738 -16.54 7.67 8.21
CA ARG A 738 -16.47 6.65 9.27
C ARG A 738 -15.71 5.36 8.89
N ASP A 739 -15.85 4.89 7.65
CA ASP A 739 -15.21 3.65 7.16
C ASP A 739 -13.71 3.83 6.82
N ARG A 740 -13.08 4.93 7.27
CA ARG A 740 -11.71 5.29 6.89
C ARG A 740 -10.90 5.74 8.10
N GLN A 741 -10.03 4.86 8.59
CA GLN A 741 -8.86 5.30 9.35
C GLN A 741 -7.98 6.17 8.43
N VAL A 742 -8.07 7.49 8.58
CA VAL A 742 -7.28 8.47 7.81
C VAL A 742 -5.90 8.60 8.46
N VAL A 743 -5.08 7.56 8.35
CA VAL A 743 -3.64 7.71 8.59
C VAL A 743 -3.04 8.50 7.43
N ALA A 744 -2.66 9.74 7.72
CA ALA A 744 -1.80 10.54 6.87
C ALA A 744 -0.41 9.91 6.87
N TRP A 745 0.05 9.50 5.70
CA TRP A 745 1.35 8.83 5.52
C TRP A 745 2.52 9.76 5.87
N HIS A 746 2.28 11.06 5.77
CA HIS A 746 3.15 12.12 6.24
C HIS A 746 2.27 13.16 6.95
N ARG A 747 2.59 13.48 8.21
CA ARG A 747 2.00 14.59 8.97
C ARG A 747 3.16 15.42 9.52
N PRO A 748 3.22 16.75 9.27
CA PRO A 748 4.37 17.57 9.60
C PRO A 748 4.92 17.33 11.00
N TYR A 749 6.24 17.16 11.07
CA TYR A 749 7.07 16.95 12.25
C TYR A 749 6.88 15.66 13.04
N CYS A 750 5.77 14.92 12.85
CA CYS A 750 5.38 13.84 13.78
C CYS A 750 5.08 12.49 13.12
N VAL A 751 4.81 12.43 11.82
CA VAL A 751 4.64 11.17 11.08
C VAL A 751 5.33 11.25 9.74
N ASP A 752 6.15 10.24 9.44
CA ASP A 752 6.75 10.08 8.12
C ASP A 752 6.99 8.59 7.84
N LEU A 753 6.05 7.94 7.15
CA LEU A 753 6.01 6.49 6.95
C LEU A 753 6.92 6.02 5.79
N GLU A 754 8.16 6.51 5.75
CA GLU A 754 9.22 6.10 4.81
C GLU A 754 10.23 5.13 5.45
N GLU A 755 10.84 4.24 4.64
CA GLU A 755 11.98 3.40 5.06
C GLU A 755 13.14 4.25 5.63
N SER A 756 13.29 5.50 5.15
CA SER A 756 14.27 6.48 5.62
C SER A 756 14.12 6.77 7.12
N THR A 757 12.89 6.99 7.61
CA THR A 757 12.56 7.20 9.03
C THR A 757 12.90 5.97 9.86
N PHE A 758 12.49 4.77 9.40
CA PHE A 758 12.77 3.52 10.12
C PHE A 758 14.27 3.21 10.19
N SER A 759 15.06 3.60 9.18
CA SER A 759 16.53 3.47 9.23
C SER A 759 17.18 4.41 10.27
N HIS A 760 16.66 5.63 10.46
CA HIS A 760 17.14 6.53 11.53
C HIS A 760 16.75 6.01 12.91
N LEU A 761 15.51 5.54 13.10
CA LEU A 761 15.07 4.91 14.35
C LEU A 761 15.92 3.67 14.70
N ARG A 762 16.25 2.85 13.69
CA ARG A 762 17.20 1.74 13.85
C ARG A 762 18.59 2.22 14.26
N SER A 763 19.14 3.25 13.61
CA SER A 763 20.46 3.82 13.91
C SER A 763 20.57 4.29 15.37
N PHE A 764 19.56 4.99 15.88
CA PHE A 764 19.52 5.41 17.29
C PHE A 764 19.50 4.21 18.24
N LEU A 765 18.67 3.21 17.98
CA LEU A 765 18.61 2.01 18.80
C LEU A 765 19.93 1.24 18.76
N GLU A 766 20.49 0.96 17.58
CA GLU A 766 21.79 0.26 17.46
C GLU A 766 22.93 1.00 18.18
N ARG A 767 23.07 2.32 17.97
CA ARG A 767 24.15 3.11 18.60
C ARG A 767 24.06 3.15 20.13
N TYR A 768 22.86 3.10 20.70
CA TYR A 768 22.64 3.34 22.14
C TYR A 768 22.17 2.13 22.95
N CYS A 769 21.80 1.00 22.33
CA CYS A 769 21.38 -0.20 23.04
C CYS A 769 22.53 -1.07 23.57
N ASP A 770 23.68 -1.13 22.88
CA ASP A 770 24.79 -2.05 23.24
C ASP A 770 25.49 -1.70 24.57
N LYS A 771 25.06 -0.64 25.29
CA LYS A 771 25.59 -0.18 26.59
C LYS A 771 24.53 0.18 27.65
N ILE A 772 23.30 -0.38 27.57
CA ILE A 772 22.21 -0.06 28.52
C ILE A 772 22.58 -0.29 30.01
N ASN A 773 23.49 -1.24 30.28
CA ASN A 773 23.85 -1.71 31.62
C ASN A 773 25.28 -1.34 32.08
N SER A 774 26.01 -0.49 31.37
CA SER A 774 27.32 -0.02 31.86
C SER A 774 27.16 1.12 32.87
N GLU A 775 27.93 1.08 33.96
CA GLU A 775 27.92 2.11 35.03
C GLU A 775 28.18 3.53 34.50
N ILE A 776 28.92 3.63 33.38
CA ILE A 776 29.11 4.86 32.61
C ILE A 776 28.15 4.80 31.41
N PRO A 777 27.18 5.73 31.27
CA PRO A 777 26.31 5.79 30.08
C PRO A 777 27.10 6.23 28.84
N PRO A 778 26.62 5.91 27.62
CA PRO A 778 27.22 6.40 26.38
C PRO A 778 27.09 7.93 26.28
N LEU A 779 28.11 8.60 25.73
CA LEU A 779 28.04 10.03 25.43
C LEU A 779 26.95 10.31 24.37
N PRO A 780 26.17 11.40 24.47
CA PRO A 780 26.38 12.55 25.37
C PRO A 780 25.74 12.43 26.77
N PHE A 781 24.96 11.39 27.06
CA PHE A 781 24.09 11.35 28.26
C PHE A 781 24.88 11.49 29.59
N PRO A 782 24.48 12.39 30.51
CA PRO A 782 25.16 12.62 31.78
C PRO A 782 24.71 11.63 32.88
N SER A 783 23.60 10.92 32.68
CA SER A 783 23.12 9.88 33.60
C SER A 783 22.40 8.75 32.86
N SER A 784 22.44 7.54 33.42
CA SER A 784 21.75 6.37 32.85
C SER A 784 20.24 6.57 32.76
N ARG A 785 19.63 7.37 33.66
CA ARG A 785 18.20 7.71 33.61
C ARG A 785 17.82 8.47 32.34
N GLU A 786 18.65 9.40 31.88
CA GLU A 786 18.37 10.15 30.65
C GLU A 786 18.64 9.31 29.39
N HIS A 787 19.66 8.46 29.42
CA HIS A 787 19.91 7.45 28.37
C HIS A 787 18.74 6.46 28.25
N HIS A 788 18.20 5.97 29.37
CA HIS A 788 17.03 5.09 29.40
C HIS A 788 15.76 5.82 28.91
N ASN A 789 15.55 7.08 29.27
CA ASN A 789 14.44 7.90 28.75
C ASN A 789 14.54 8.09 27.23
N PHE A 790 15.73 8.38 26.69
CA PHE A 790 15.94 8.51 25.25
C PHE A 790 15.59 7.23 24.48
N LEU A 791 16.04 6.06 24.97
CA LEU A 791 15.67 4.76 24.39
C LEU A 791 14.16 4.50 24.47
N LYS A 792 13.51 4.86 25.58
CA LYS A 792 12.05 4.77 25.76
C LYS A 792 11.30 5.63 24.73
N LEU A 793 11.81 6.82 24.42
CA LEU A 793 11.27 7.70 23.38
C LEU A 793 11.47 7.12 21.97
N CYS A 794 12.67 6.59 21.64
CA CYS A 794 12.91 5.89 20.36
C CYS A 794 11.94 4.73 20.13
N LEU A 795 11.74 3.89 21.15
CA LEU A 795 10.84 2.74 21.07
C LEU A 795 9.37 3.18 20.96
N LYS A 796 8.93 4.19 21.72
CA LYS A 796 7.56 4.74 21.58
C LYS A 796 7.31 5.36 20.21
N LEU A 797 8.27 6.10 19.65
CA LEU A 797 8.15 6.68 18.32
C LEU A 797 8.05 5.59 17.24
N LEU A 798 8.85 4.52 17.37
CA LEU A 798 8.78 3.33 16.53
C LEU A 798 7.44 2.60 16.65
N SER A 799 6.94 2.37 17.88
CA SER A 799 5.64 1.74 18.13
C SER A 799 4.49 2.54 17.50
N ASN A 800 4.46 3.86 17.71
CA ASN A 800 3.49 4.76 17.06
C ASN A 800 3.57 4.66 15.52
N HIS A 801 4.76 4.64 14.93
CA HIS A 801 4.92 4.54 13.47
C HIS A 801 4.49 3.17 12.91
N LEU A 802 4.69 2.09 13.67
CA LEU A 802 4.19 0.76 13.32
C LEU A 802 2.65 0.67 13.44
N ALA A 803 2.07 1.21 14.51
CA ALA A 803 0.62 1.31 14.69
C ALA A 803 -0.04 2.11 13.55
N LEU A 804 0.53 3.26 13.19
CA LEU A 804 0.08 4.09 12.08
C LEU A 804 0.24 3.38 10.73
N ALA A 805 1.36 2.70 10.47
CA ALA A 805 1.54 1.92 9.23
C ALA A 805 0.52 0.77 9.10
N LEU A 806 0.09 0.18 10.22
CA LEU A 806 -0.93 -0.87 10.26
C LEU A 806 -2.35 -0.32 10.06
N ALA A 807 -2.74 0.75 10.76
CA ALA A 807 -4.01 1.44 10.55
C ALA A 807 -4.10 2.08 9.14
N GLY A 808 -2.95 2.43 8.53
CA GLY A 808 -2.83 2.82 7.13
C GLY A 808 -2.93 1.66 6.13
N GLY A 809 -2.92 0.40 6.59
CA GLY A 809 -3.06 -0.80 5.77
C GLY A 809 -1.80 -1.24 5.01
N VAL A 810 -0.59 -0.86 5.46
CA VAL A 810 0.65 -0.95 4.68
C VAL A 810 1.68 -1.95 5.27
N ALA A 811 1.17 -3.09 5.75
CA ALA A 811 1.88 -3.99 6.66
C ALA A 811 3.22 -4.60 6.17
N THR A 812 3.54 -4.61 4.86
CA THR A 812 4.69 -5.41 4.35
C THR A 812 5.69 -4.69 3.45
N SER A 813 5.42 -3.46 2.97
CA SER A 813 6.31 -2.77 2.02
C SER A 813 7.13 -1.64 2.62
N ILE A 814 6.69 -1.02 3.72
CA ILE A 814 7.29 0.20 4.28
C ILE A 814 8.63 -0.06 4.99
N LEU A 815 8.76 -1.16 5.72
CA LEU A 815 9.99 -1.46 6.47
C LEU A 815 11.17 -1.88 5.58
N GLY A 816 10.93 -2.23 4.31
CA GLY A 816 11.96 -2.55 3.32
C GLY A 816 13.06 -3.48 3.87
N ARG A 817 14.30 -3.00 3.88
CA ARG A 817 15.47 -3.73 4.38
C ARG A 817 15.64 -3.61 5.91
N GLN A 818 14.90 -2.74 6.58
CA GLN A 818 15.02 -2.48 8.02
C GLN A 818 14.28 -3.52 8.89
N ALA A 819 13.30 -4.25 8.33
CA ALA A 819 12.47 -5.19 9.08
C ALA A 819 13.28 -6.25 9.84
N GLY A 820 14.19 -6.97 9.16
CA GLY A 820 15.04 -7.99 9.75
C GLY A 820 15.99 -7.46 10.84
N PRO A 821 16.75 -6.38 10.58
CA PRO A 821 17.56 -5.71 11.59
C PRO A 821 16.77 -5.24 12.83
N LEU A 822 15.63 -4.56 12.64
CA LEU A 822 14.77 -4.09 13.75
C LEU A 822 14.21 -5.26 14.57
N ARG A 823 13.72 -6.31 13.91
CA ARG A 823 13.30 -7.58 14.53
C ARG A 823 14.40 -8.15 15.43
N ASN A 824 15.60 -8.28 14.88
CA ASN A 824 16.74 -8.87 15.58
C ASN A 824 17.22 -8.00 16.77
N LEU A 825 17.10 -6.67 16.68
CA LEU A 825 17.41 -5.77 17.79
C LEU A 825 16.36 -5.85 18.91
N LEU A 826 15.06 -5.84 18.58
CA LEU A 826 13.99 -5.88 19.59
C LEU A 826 14.00 -7.20 20.38
N PHE A 827 14.23 -8.34 19.72
CA PHE A 827 14.40 -9.62 20.43
C PHE A 827 15.72 -9.70 21.22
N ARG A 828 16.81 -9.06 20.78
CA ARG A 828 18.04 -8.91 21.60
C ARG A 828 17.77 -8.12 22.87
N LEU A 829 16.98 -7.03 22.79
CA LEU A 829 16.59 -6.25 23.97
C LEU A 829 15.77 -7.08 24.96
N MET A 830 14.85 -7.94 24.50
CA MET A 830 14.09 -8.85 25.37
C MET A 830 14.94 -9.85 26.15
N ASP A 831 16.05 -10.30 25.58
CA ASP A 831 16.95 -11.29 26.18
C ASP A 831 18.08 -10.68 27.02
N SER A 832 18.30 -9.37 26.88
CA SER A 832 19.20 -8.63 27.77
C SER A 832 18.47 -8.15 29.03
N THR A 833 19.22 -7.95 30.12
CA THR A 833 18.70 -7.47 31.40
C THR A 833 18.43 -5.97 31.35
N VAL A 834 17.44 -5.54 30.57
CA VAL A 834 16.98 -4.14 30.50
C VAL A 834 16.10 -3.77 31.71
N PRO A 835 16.00 -2.47 32.08
CA PRO A 835 15.00 -1.99 33.05
C PRO A 835 13.56 -2.30 32.62
N ASP A 836 12.69 -2.56 33.59
CA ASP A 836 11.29 -2.96 33.35
C ASP A 836 10.53 -1.95 32.46
N GLU A 837 10.72 -0.65 32.70
CA GLU A 837 10.14 0.45 31.91
C GLU A 837 10.52 0.43 30.41
N ILE A 838 11.65 -0.17 30.06
CA ILE A 838 12.07 -0.36 28.65
C ILE A 838 11.50 -1.68 28.14
N GLN A 839 11.47 -2.73 28.97
CA GLN A 839 10.95 -4.04 28.59
C GLN A 839 9.46 -4.00 28.24
N GLU A 840 8.64 -3.24 28.99
CA GLU A 840 7.23 -3.01 28.68
C GLU A 840 7.04 -2.41 27.27
N VAL A 841 7.79 -1.36 26.94
CA VAL A 841 7.68 -0.69 25.63
C VAL A 841 8.24 -1.56 24.50
N VAL A 842 9.24 -2.42 24.75
CA VAL A 842 9.69 -3.42 23.76
C VAL A 842 8.59 -4.45 23.49
N ILE A 843 7.86 -4.90 24.52
CA ILE A 843 6.73 -5.83 24.38
C ILE A 843 5.57 -5.17 23.64
N GLU A 844 5.24 -3.91 23.96
CA GLU A 844 4.26 -3.08 23.22
C GLU A 844 4.64 -2.95 21.74
N THR A 845 5.89 -2.57 21.45
CA THR A 845 6.40 -2.37 20.08
C THR A 845 6.38 -3.68 19.28
N LEU A 846 6.71 -4.82 19.91
CA LEU A 846 6.68 -6.13 19.27
C LEU A 846 5.27 -6.68 19.06
N SER A 847 4.32 -6.40 19.96
CA SER A 847 2.93 -6.84 19.81
C SER A 847 2.18 -6.03 18.75
N VAL A 848 2.36 -4.70 18.76
CA VAL A 848 1.87 -3.79 17.70
C VAL A 848 2.51 -4.14 16.37
N GLY A 849 3.84 -4.17 16.30
CA GLY A 849 4.60 -4.39 15.06
C GLY A 849 4.61 -5.82 14.55
N ALA A 850 3.96 -6.78 15.22
CA ALA A 850 4.09 -8.21 14.98
C ALA A 850 3.95 -8.59 13.50
N THR A 851 2.87 -8.17 12.84
CA THR A 851 2.58 -8.52 11.43
C THR A 851 3.54 -7.88 10.42
N MET A 852 4.27 -6.83 10.79
CA MET A 852 5.27 -6.15 9.95
C MET A 852 6.70 -6.64 10.20
N LEU A 853 7.01 -6.99 11.46
CA LEU A 853 8.33 -7.45 11.91
C LEU A 853 8.48 -8.97 11.77
N LEU A 854 7.39 -9.74 11.69
CA LEU A 854 7.44 -11.18 11.50
C LEU A 854 8.02 -11.56 10.12
N PRO A 855 8.77 -12.67 10.05
CA PRO A 855 9.25 -13.19 8.77
C PRO A 855 8.13 -13.58 7.78
N PRO A 856 8.46 -13.73 6.48
CA PRO A 856 7.70 -14.56 5.54
C PRO A 856 7.38 -15.95 6.12
N LEU A 857 6.30 -16.58 5.66
CA LEU A 857 5.82 -17.83 6.28
C LEU A 857 6.86 -18.97 6.31
N ARG A 858 7.72 -19.06 5.28
CA ARG A 858 8.82 -20.02 5.22
C ARG A 858 9.84 -19.82 6.35
N GLU A 859 10.39 -18.61 6.48
CA GLU A 859 11.27 -18.24 7.60
C GLU A 859 10.57 -18.45 8.97
N ARG A 860 9.27 -18.16 9.10
CA ARG A 860 8.50 -18.43 10.33
C ARG A 860 8.45 -19.92 10.68
N MET A 861 8.33 -20.80 9.70
CA MET A 861 8.32 -22.26 9.91
C MET A 861 9.70 -22.80 10.26
N GLU A 862 10.75 -22.33 9.57
CA GLU A 862 12.14 -22.68 9.86
C GLU A 862 12.55 -22.20 11.27
N LEU A 863 12.12 -21.00 11.67
CA LEU A 863 12.40 -20.42 12.99
C LEU A 863 11.54 -21.06 14.09
N LEU A 864 10.29 -21.46 13.82
CA LEU A 864 9.51 -22.29 14.74
C LEU A 864 10.15 -23.69 14.92
N HIS A 865 10.76 -24.25 13.88
CA HIS A 865 11.47 -25.53 13.98
C HIS A 865 12.80 -25.44 14.76
N SER A 866 13.48 -24.29 14.72
CA SER A 866 14.71 -24.06 15.50
C SER A 866 14.46 -23.64 16.96
N LEU A 867 13.33 -22.96 17.25
CA LEU A 867 12.95 -22.59 18.61
C LEU A 867 12.17 -23.67 19.38
N LEU A 868 11.66 -24.72 18.72
CA LEU A 868 11.05 -25.85 19.43
C LEU A 868 12.12 -26.77 20.05
N PRO A 869 12.05 -27.11 21.36
CA PRO A 869 13.05 -27.93 22.02
C PRO A 869 13.28 -29.29 21.35
N GLN A 870 14.49 -29.53 20.84
CA GLN A 870 14.79 -30.70 20.01
C GLN A 870 15.14 -31.97 20.80
N GLY A 871 14.86 -32.04 22.10
CA GLY A 871 15.33 -33.13 22.97
C GLY A 871 14.49 -33.35 24.22
N PRO A 872 15.10 -33.82 25.33
CA PRO A 872 14.50 -33.83 26.66
C PRO A 872 14.53 -32.44 27.33
N ASP A 873 15.14 -31.44 26.68
CA ASP A 873 15.22 -30.07 27.15
C ASP A 873 13.82 -29.44 27.28
N ARG A 874 13.61 -28.75 28.39
CA ARG A 874 12.30 -28.23 28.78
C ARG A 874 12.04 -26.87 28.12
N TRP A 875 10.77 -26.49 28.04
CA TRP A 875 10.32 -25.13 27.75
C TRP A 875 11.02 -24.04 28.61
N GLU A 876 11.52 -24.44 29.78
CA GLU A 876 12.29 -23.63 30.72
C GLU A 876 13.69 -23.20 30.20
N SER A 877 14.24 -23.84 29.15
CA SER A 877 15.57 -23.51 28.61
C SER A 877 15.58 -22.39 27.56
N LEU A 878 14.43 -22.08 26.95
CA LEU A 878 14.31 -21.00 25.95
C LEU A 878 14.42 -19.63 26.62
N SER A 879 14.99 -18.65 25.94
CA SER A 879 15.09 -17.26 26.42
C SER A 879 13.73 -16.54 26.46
N LYS A 880 13.65 -15.35 27.08
CA LYS A 880 12.37 -14.61 27.22
C LYS A 880 11.88 -14.10 25.85
N GLY A 881 12.80 -13.61 25.03
CA GLY A 881 12.59 -13.23 23.64
C GLY A 881 12.23 -14.43 22.76
N GLN A 882 12.92 -15.57 22.87
CA GLN A 882 12.59 -16.78 22.11
C GLN A 882 11.18 -17.29 22.42
N ARG A 883 10.77 -17.33 23.69
CA ARG A 883 9.41 -17.73 24.08
C ARG A 883 8.35 -16.79 23.49
N MET A 884 8.56 -15.48 23.58
CA MET A 884 7.60 -14.51 23.01
C MET A 884 7.61 -14.50 21.48
N GLN A 885 8.76 -14.72 20.85
CA GLN A 885 8.85 -14.89 19.40
C GLN A 885 8.06 -16.12 18.93
N LEU A 886 8.18 -17.24 19.64
CA LEU A 886 7.43 -18.47 19.37
C LEU A 886 5.93 -18.27 19.64
N ASP A 887 5.54 -17.56 20.69
CA ASP A 887 4.13 -17.25 21.02
C ASP A 887 3.48 -16.30 19.99
N ILE A 888 4.19 -15.25 19.56
CA ILE A 888 3.76 -14.36 18.47
C ILE A 888 3.64 -15.14 17.15
N ILE A 889 4.56 -16.07 16.86
CA ILE A 889 4.47 -16.95 15.67
C ILE A 889 3.27 -17.90 15.78
N LEU A 890 3.05 -18.55 16.92
CA LEU A 890 1.88 -19.43 17.13
C LEU A 890 0.56 -18.68 17.00
N THR A 891 0.45 -17.49 17.60
CA THR A 891 -0.74 -16.64 17.50
C THR A 891 -0.96 -16.17 16.06
N SER A 892 0.12 -15.79 15.35
CA SER A 892 0.05 -15.49 13.92
C SER A 892 -0.35 -16.70 13.07
N LEU A 893 -0.01 -17.92 13.46
CA LEU A 893 -0.41 -19.15 12.75
C LEU A 893 -1.84 -19.62 13.06
N GLN A 894 -2.51 -19.03 14.04
CA GLN A 894 -3.95 -19.23 14.24
C GLN A 894 -4.79 -18.42 13.25
N ASP A 895 -4.20 -17.42 12.57
CA ASP A 895 -4.85 -16.70 11.47
C ASP A 895 -5.05 -17.63 10.26
N HIS A 896 -6.31 -17.77 9.84
CA HIS A 896 -6.72 -18.61 8.72
C HIS A 896 -5.98 -18.30 7.41
N THR A 897 -5.53 -17.06 7.19
CA THR A 897 -4.76 -16.66 5.99
C THR A 897 -3.39 -17.32 5.93
N HIS A 898 -2.75 -17.54 7.09
CA HIS A 898 -1.46 -18.21 7.18
C HIS A 898 -1.58 -19.73 7.13
N VAL A 899 -2.65 -20.29 7.71
CA VAL A 899 -2.99 -21.72 7.52
C VAL A 899 -3.26 -22.04 6.04
N ALA A 900 -3.96 -21.16 5.32
CA ALA A 900 -4.22 -21.35 3.89
C ALA A 900 -2.92 -21.38 3.05
N SER A 901 -1.97 -20.48 3.34
CA SER A 901 -0.65 -20.47 2.67
C SER A 901 0.17 -21.71 3.03
N LEU A 902 0.13 -22.15 4.29
CA LEU A 902 0.80 -23.35 4.81
C LEU A 902 0.25 -24.66 4.20
N LEU A 903 -1.01 -24.65 3.76
CA LEU A 903 -1.66 -25.73 2.99
C LEU A 903 -1.50 -25.59 1.46
N GLY A 904 -0.74 -24.60 0.98
CA GLY A 904 -0.44 -24.39 -0.44
C GLY A 904 -1.48 -23.59 -1.23
N TYR A 905 -2.48 -22.98 -0.58
CA TYR A 905 -3.53 -22.20 -1.26
C TYR A 905 -3.15 -20.73 -1.52
N SER A 906 -2.01 -20.24 -1.01
CA SER A 906 -1.49 -18.90 -1.35
C SER A 906 0.04 -18.82 -1.26
N SER A 907 0.66 -18.26 -2.31
CA SER A 907 2.11 -18.32 -2.56
C SER A 907 2.77 -16.93 -2.68
N PRO A 908 3.82 -16.64 -1.91
CA PRO A 908 4.77 -15.56 -2.19
C PRO A 908 6.15 -16.09 -2.65
N SER A 909 6.69 -15.51 -3.73
CA SER A 909 8.12 -15.54 -4.07
C SER A 909 8.89 -14.56 -3.13
N ASP A 910 10.22 -14.54 -2.96
CA ASP A 910 11.34 -14.72 -3.91
C ASP A 910 12.52 -15.56 -3.33
N ALA A 911 13.77 -15.33 -3.77
CA ALA A 911 14.83 -16.35 -3.90
C ALA A 911 16.18 -16.07 -3.19
N ALA A 912 16.98 -17.15 -3.08
CA ALA A 912 18.47 -17.21 -3.02
C ALA A 912 19.19 -16.72 -1.73
N ASP A 913 20.36 -17.24 -1.30
CA ASP A 913 21.31 -18.22 -1.88
C ASP A 913 22.23 -18.88 -0.79
N LEU A 914 22.79 -20.08 -1.06
CA LEU A 914 24.10 -20.67 -0.60
C LEU A 914 24.51 -20.70 0.92
N SER A 915 25.23 -21.69 1.50
CA SER A 915 25.82 -22.97 1.04
C SER A 915 26.42 -23.86 2.18
N SER A 916 26.27 -25.21 2.10
CA SER A 916 27.08 -26.28 2.79
C SER A 916 27.05 -26.37 4.35
N VAL A 917 27.62 -27.33 5.11
CA VAL A 917 28.64 -28.42 4.94
C VAL A 917 28.24 -29.72 5.72
N CYS A 918 29.03 -30.80 5.63
CA CYS A 918 28.94 -32.14 6.30
C CYS A 918 29.22 -32.12 7.83
N THR A 919 29.04 -33.18 8.65
CA THR A 919 29.25 -34.67 8.53
C THR A 919 28.34 -35.38 9.60
N GLY A 920 27.98 -36.68 9.67
CA GLY A 920 28.60 -38.00 9.36
C GLY A 920 29.27 -38.58 10.63
N TYR A 921 29.06 -39.82 11.11
CA TYR A 921 29.13 -41.18 10.53
C TYR A 921 28.12 -42.17 11.17
N GLY A 922 27.85 -43.37 10.63
CA GLY A 922 28.36 -44.00 9.40
C GLY A 922 28.02 -45.50 9.23
N ASN A 923 28.80 -46.18 8.36
CA ASN A 923 28.72 -47.57 7.86
C ASN A 923 27.78 -47.79 6.65
N LEU A 924 28.29 -47.71 5.40
CA LEU A 924 29.08 -48.70 4.61
C LEU A 924 28.16 -49.70 3.88
N SER A 925 28.23 -49.94 2.55
CA SER A 925 29.10 -49.44 1.45
C SER A 925 28.48 -49.89 0.10
N ASP A 926 28.76 -49.36 -1.11
CA ASP A 926 29.75 -48.37 -1.56
C ASP A 926 29.25 -47.56 -2.81
N GLN A 927 30.13 -47.18 -3.76
CA GLN A 927 29.87 -46.26 -4.89
C GLN A 927 30.58 -46.65 -6.21
N PRO A 928 30.55 -45.86 -7.32
CA PRO A 928 29.94 -44.52 -7.61
C PRO A 928 28.72 -44.56 -8.57
N TYR A 929 28.01 -43.47 -8.90
CA TYR A 929 28.08 -42.05 -8.48
C TYR A 929 26.67 -41.37 -8.49
N GLY A 930 26.60 -40.02 -8.54
CA GLY A 930 25.34 -39.23 -8.57
C GLY A 930 25.30 -38.14 -9.67
N THR A 931 24.29 -37.26 -9.73
CA THR A 931 23.36 -36.87 -8.64
C THR A 931 21.98 -36.40 -9.18
N GLN A 932 20.93 -36.49 -8.36
CA GLN A 932 19.56 -35.99 -8.64
C GLN A 932 19.20 -34.77 -7.76
N SER A 933 18.19 -33.99 -8.16
CA SER A 933 17.66 -32.83 -7.43
C SER A 933 16.29 -33.10 -6.78
N CYS A 934 16.08 -32.67 -5.54
CA CYS A 934 14.79 -32.76 -4.83
C CYS A 934 14.15 -31.37 -4.63
N HIS A 935 12.81 -31.31 -4.58
CA HIS A 935 12.04 -30.06 -4.41
C HIS A 935 11.83 -29.70 -2.92
N PRO A 936 11.66 -28.40 -2.58
CA PRO A 936 11.66 -27.94 -1.18
C PRO A 936 10.34 -28.18 -0.42
N ASP A 937 9.19 -28.17 -1.09
CA ASP A 937 7.90 -28.01 -0.39
C ASP A 937 7.45 -29.29 0.37
N THR A 938 7.99 -30.47 0.02
CA THR A 938 7.76 -31.72 0.76
C THR A 938 8.41 -31.70 2.15
N HIS A 939 9.53 -30.99 2.33
CA HIS A 939 10.22 -30.89 3.62
C HIS A 939 9.39 -30.10 4.65
N LEU A 940 8.65 -29.09 4.20
CA LEU A 940 7.78 -28.28 5.06
C LEU A 940 6.64 -29.12 5.66
N ALA A 941 5.98 -29.92 4.81
CA ALA A 941 4.96 -30.87 5.24
C ALA A 941 5.52 -31.92 6.20
N GLU A 942 6.73 -32.42 5.95
CA GLU A 942 7.42 -33.38 6.82
C GLU A 942 7.73 -32.79 8.21
N ILE A 943 8.20 -31.54 8.28
CA ILE A 943 8.44 -30.82 9.56
C ILE A 943 7.13 -30.67 10.34
N LEU A 944 6.05 -30.23 9.69
CA LEU A 944 4.74 -30.05 10.31
C LEU A 944 4.19 -31.38 10.85
N MET A 945 4.29 -32.45 10.06
CA MET A 945 3.79 -33.77 10.43
C MET A 945 4.61 -34.39 11.57
N LYS A 946 5.95 -34.26 11.55
CA LYS A 946 6.82 -34.63 12.68
C LYS A 946 6.48 -33.86 13.95
N THR A 947 6.21 -32.56 13.84
CA THR A 947 5.90 -31.68 14.99
C THR A 947 4.54 -32.03 15.61
N LEU A 948 3.51 -32.25 14.78
CA LEU A 948 2.19 -32.74 15.21
C LEU A 948 2.30 -34.11 15.89
N LEU A 949 3.00 -35.07 15.28
CA LEU A 949 3.18 -36.42 15.84
C LEU A 949 3.95 -36.40 17.17
N ARG A 950 4.98 -35.55 17.31
CA ARG A 950 5.76 -35.43 18.55
C ARG A 950 4.95 -34.79 19.69
N ASN A 951 4.14 -33.78 19.40
CA ASN A 951 3.21 -33.19 20.38
C ASN A 951 2.10 -34.16 20.80
N LEU A 952 1.49 -34.88 19.85
CA LEU A 952 0.52 -35.95 20.14
C LEU A 952 1.14 -37.06 21.00
N GLY A 953 2.41 -37.41 20.77
CA GLY A 953 3.17 -38.34 21.61
C GLY A 953 3.33 -37.84 23.06
N PHE A 954 3.62 -36.55 23.27
CA PHE A 954 3.84 -35.99 24.61
C PHE A 954 2.55 -35.96 25.45
N TYR A 955 1.42 -35.57 24.86
CA TYR A 955 0.12 -35.54 25.55
C TYR A 955 -0.46 -36.95 25.80
N THR A 956 -0.16 -37.94 24.95
CA THR A 956 -0.62 -39.32 25.17
C THR A 956 0.14 -40.03 26.29
N VAL A 957 1.44 -39.75 26.48
CA VAL A 957 2.23 -40.29 27.61
C VAL A 957 1.82 -39.66 28.95
N SER A 958 1.44 -38.38 28.96
CA SER A 958 1.17 -37.62 30.19
C SER A 958 -0.25 -37.79 30.77
N CYS A 959 -1.13 -38.56 30.13
CA CYS A 959 -2.55 -38.64 30.52
C CYS A 959 -2.86 -39.81 31.50
N PRO A 960 -3.32 -39.56 32.75
CA PRO A 960 -3.55 -40.63 33.74
C PRO A 960 -4.63 -41.67 33.38
N PHE A 961 -5.45 -41.41 32.36
CA PHE A 961 -6.61 -42.24 31.99
C PHE A 961 -6.27 -43.68 31.57
N PHE A 962 -5.08 -43.94 31.02
CA PHE A 962 -4.71 -45.28 30.56
C PHE A 962 -4.42 -46.25 31.72
N VAL A 963 -3.74 -45.80 32.78
CA VAL A 963 -3.46 -46.62 33.98
C VAL A 963 -4.76 -47.06 34.66
N VAL A 964 -5.81 -46.22 34.64
CA VAL A 964 -7.14 -46.55 35.15
C VAL A 964 -7.84 -47.60 34.27
N LYS A 965 -7.73 -47.50 32.94
CA LYS A 965 -8.27 -48.52 32.02
C LYS A 965 -7.58 -49.87 32.19
N GLU A 966 -6.26 -49.93 32.39
CA GLU A 966 -5.56 -51.19 32.58
C GLU A 966 -5.86 -51.84 33.94
N LYS A 967 -5.89 -51.05 35.04
CA LYS A 967 -6.35 -51.56 36.35
C LYS A 967 -7.80 -52.05 36.31
N ARG A 968 -8.70 -51.40 35.54
CA ARG A 968 -10.06 -51.91 35.27
C ARG A 968 -10.07 -53.19 34.43
N ARG A 969 -9.18 -53.36 33.45
CA ARG A 969 -9.04 -54.61 32.66
C ARG A 969 -8.55 -55.77 33.55
N ARG A 970 -7.51 -55.58 34.36
CA ARG A 970 -7.01 -56.62 35.28
C ARG A 970 -8.05 -57.02 36.33
N ARG A 971 -8.83 -56.07 36.90
CA ARG A 971 -9.97 -56.41 37.78
C ARG A 971 -11.09 -57.19 37.07
N LYS A 972 -11.44 -56.86 35.81
CA LYS A 972 -12.46 -57.62 35.05
C LYS A 972 -12.00 -59.01 34.60
N LEU A 973 -10.69 -59.25 34.46
CA LEU A 973 -10.14 -60.59 34.23
C LEU A 973 -10.13 -61.43 35.52
N GLY A 974 -9.74 -60.85 36.65
CA GLY A 974 -9.78 -61.53 37.96
C GLY A 974 -11.18 -62.03 38.34
N LEU A 975 -12.22 -61.20 38.19
CA LEU A 975 -13.61 -61.62 38.49
C LEU A 975 -14.19 -62.66 37.52
N ARG A 976 -13.54 -62.95 36.38
CA ARG A 976 -13.95 -64.05 35.50
C ARG A 976 -13.29 -65.39 35.86
N ALA A 977 -12.24 -65.40 36.67
CA ALA A 977 -11.63 -66.63 37.17
C ALA A 977 -12.37 -67.21 38.39
N SER A 978 -12.90 -66.35 39.28
CA SER A 978 -13.61 -66.80 40.50
C SER A 978 -15.02 -67.34 40.24
N LEU A 979 -15.62 -67.08 39.07
CA LEU A 979 -16.96 -67.55 38.68
C LEU A 979 -16.96 -68.88 37.90
N ALA A 980 -15.80 -69.53 37.77
CA ALA A 980 -15.66 -70.84 37.13
C ALA A 980 -15.43 -71.99 38.14
N VAL A 981 -15.58 -71.73 39.45
CA VAL A 981 -15.33 -72.69 40.55
C VAL A 981 -16.52 -72.81 41.52
N GLN A 982 -17.66 -72.20 41.19
CA GLN A 982 -18.92 -72.31 41.97
C GLN A 982 -20.15 -72.53 41.07
N SER A 983 -20.05 -73.50 40.14
CA SER A 983 -21.22 -74.20 39.60
C SER A 983 -20.80 -75.55 39.04
N SER A 984 -20.91 -76.58 39.87
CA SER A 984 -21.39 -77.90 39.45
C SER A 984 -22.87 -77.81 39.10
#